data_AF-A0A653WKQ0-F1
#
_entry.id   AF-A0A653WKQ0-F1
#
_cell.length_a   1.000
_cell.length_b   1.000
_cell.length_c   1.000
_cell.angle_alpha   90.00
_cell.angle_beta   90.00
_cell.angle_gamma   90.00
#
_symmetry.space_group_name_H-M   'P 1'
#
loop_
_entity.id
_entity.type
_entity.pdbx_description
1 polymer ?
#
loop_
_entity_poly.entity_id
_entity_poly.type
_entity_poly.pdbx_seq_one_letter_code
_entity_poly.pdbx_strand_id
1 'polypeptide(L)'
;MNDISPAAKLDLPEQPKLANKVRFVTAASLFDGHDASINIMRRILQSNGAEVIHLGHNRSVDEVVTAALAEDVQGIAISSYQGGHVEYFKYMIDLLRQRGGAHIKVFGGGGGVIVPSEIEDLHAYGVTRIFSPEDGQRMGLVGMIRSMLEACDVDLSSYAPASIEALQQGEIAARHRPLAQLITALENGKADANLRKQIVEAADSVKTPVLGITGTGGAGKSSLTDELIRRIRLDQGDRLNIAVISIDPSRRKSGGALLGDRIRMNAINPWNGQARVFMRSLATREAGSEISQALPDVIAACKVAGFDLVIVETSGIGQGDAAIVPHVDTSMYVMTPEFGAASQLEKIDMLDFADFIAINKFDRKGAQDALRDVAKQYQRNRELWSRQPDEMPVYGTQASRFNDDGVTALYHGLLPKLAELGLKVEASKLAPPSQKYSSGKNVIVPPARARYLAEIADTVRGYHRNVRKQVQLARERQQLNETKRMLAAANRDVVLDDLITERENAMEGGAKKLLAMWPDMQAAYAGDDYVVKIRDKEIRTRLVQKTLSGNPIRKVALPKFEDHGEVLRFLMLENVPGSFPYTAGVFAFKREGEDPTRMFAGEGDAFRTNRRFKLVSTGMDAKRLSTAFDSVTLYGADPALRPDIYGKVGNSGVSIATLDDMKVLYDGFDLCSPSTSVSMTINGPAPTILAMFMNTAIDQQIDKFVADNGRQPTDDEAAKIKDWVLMNVRGTVQADILKEDQGQNTCIFSTEFSLKVMGDIQEYFVHHQVRNFYSVSISGYHIAEAGANPISQLAFTLSNGFTFVEAYLARGMHIDDFAPNLSFFFSNGMDPEYTVLGRVARRIWAVAMRDKYGANERSQKLKYHIQTSGRSLHAQEIDFNDIRTTLQALIAIYDNCNSLHTNAYDEAITTPTDESVRRALAIQLIINREWGLAKNENPNQGAYIIDELTDLVEEQVMQEFERIAERGLPLHRRRIRLQA
;
A
#
# COMPACT_ATOMS: atom_id res chain seq x y z
N MET A 1 -6.73 -23.51 -10.45
CA MET A 1 -7.61 -23.43 -11.63
C MET A 1 -8.13 -22.01 -11.71
N ASN A 2 -7.59 -21.20 -12.63
CA ASN A 2 -7.94 -19.79 -12.84
C ASN A 2 -8.66 -19.64 -14.18
N ASP A 3 -9.84 -20.26 -14.31
CA ASP A 3 -10.73 -19.94 -15.42
C ASP A 3 -11.57 -18.73 -14.98
N ILE A 4 -11.13 -17.54 -15.40
CA ILE A 4 -11.93 -16.31 -15.39
C ILE A 4 -12.51 -16.13 -16.80
N SER A 5 -13.15 -17.16 -17.34
CA SER A 5 -14.23 -16.96 -18.30
C SER A 5 -15.23 -15.96 -17.69
N PRO A 6 -15.84 -15.07 -18.50
CA PRO A 6 -16.79 -14.11 -17.99
C PRO A 6 -17.90 -14.92 -17.32
N ALA A 7 -17.94 -14.86 -15.98
CA ALA A 7 -18.91 -15.58 -15.18
C ALA A 7 -20.26 -15.37 -15.84
N ALA A 8 -20.81 -16.44 -16.42
CA ALA A 8 -22.15 -16.43 -16.96
C ALA A 8 -23.02 -15.77 -15.89
N LYS A 9 -23.81 -14.76 -16.28
CA LYS A 9 -24.79 -14.13 -15.39
C LYS A 9 -25.45 -15.27 -14.63
N LEU A 10 -25.14 -15.37 -13.34
CA LEU A 10 -25.76 -16.35 -12.46
C LEU A 10 -27.24 -15.97 -12.46
N ASP A 11 -28.03 -16.70 -13.24
CA ASP A 11 -29.49 -16.66 -13.20
C ASP A 11 -29.89 -17.22 -11.84
N LEU A 12 -29.87 -16.33 -10.85
CA LEU A 12 -30.32 -16.62 -9.50
C LEU A 12 -31.84 -16.47 -9.46
N PRO A 13 -32.58 -17.43 -8.87
CA PRO A 13 -34.01 -17.28 -8.65
C PRO A 13 -34.32 -16.02 -7.82
N GLU A 14 -35.51 -15.45 -8.02
CA GLU A 14 -36.01 -14.25 -7.33
C GLU A 14 -35.84 -14.36 -5.81
N GLN A 15 -35.23 -13.33 -5.22
CA GLN A 15 -34.82 -13.31 -3.82
C GLN A 15 -36.02 -13.08 -2.89
N PRO A 16 -36.16 -13.82 -1.77
CA PRO A 16 -37.03 -13.39 -0.69
C PRO A 16 -36.51 -12.07 -0.12
N LYS A 17 -37.38 -11.06 -0.06
CA LYS A 17 -37.06 -9.73 0.47
C LYS A 17 -36.86 -9.82 1.99
N LEU A 18 -35.77 -9.25 2.51
CA LEU A 18 -35.55 -9.15 3.96
C LEU A 18 -36.77 -8.51 4.64
N ALA A 19 -37.22 -9.10 5.75
CA ALA A 19 -38.37 -8.61 6.50
C ALA A 19 -38.03 -7.32 7.26
N ASN A 20 -36.78 -7.18 7.71
CA ASN A 20 -36.29 -6.05 8.49
C ASN A 20 -35.17 -5.29 7.77
N LYS A 21 -34.82 -4.12 8.31
CA LYS A 21 -33.64 -3.36 7.89
C LYS A 21 -32.39 -3.95 8.53
N VAL A 22 -31.79 -4.92 7.83
CA VAL A 22 -30.59 -5.63 8.29
C VAL A 22 -29.34 -4.76 8.08
N ARG A 23 -28.62 -4.50 9.17
CA ARG A 23 -27.38 -3.74 9.21
C ARG A 23 -26.22 -4.64 9.62
N PHE A 24 -25.05 -4.43 8.99
CA PHE A 24 -23.82 -5.16 9.30
C PHE A 24 -22.65 -4.21 9.56
N VAL A 25 -21.85 -4.50 10.57
CA VAL A 25 -20.47 -3.99 10.66
C VAL A 25 -19.52 -5.00 10.02
N THR A 26 -18.63 -4.54 9.15
CA THR A 26 -17.63 -5.39 8.49
C THR A 26 -16.23 -4.81 8.68
N ALA A 27 -15.26 -5.65 9.09
CA ALA A 27 -13.88 -5.24 9.28
C ALA A 27 -12.88 -6.41 9.11
N ALA A 28 -11.60 -6.11 8.91
CA ALA A 28 -10.52 -7.06 9.21
C ALA A 28 -10.02 -6.86 10.66
N SER A 29 -9.50 -7.94 11.26
CA SER A 29 -9.03 -7.95 12.65
C SER A 29 -7.87 -6.98 12.93
N LEU A 30 -7.51 -6.82 14.21
CA LEU A 30 -6.42 -5.94 14.61
C LEU A 30 -5.10 -6.39 13.98
N PHE A 31 -4.32 -5.43 13.50
CA PHE A 31 -3.05 -5.64 12.81
C PHE A 31 -3.15 -6.55 11.57
N ASP A 32 -4.34 -6.64 10.97
CA ASP A 32 -4.58 -7.42 9.78
C ASP A 32 -4.88 -6.52 8.58
N GLY A 33 -4.01 -6.58 7.56
CA GLY A 33 -4.17 -5.85 6.30
C GLY A 33 -4.97 -6.61 5.23
N HIS A 34 -5.33 -7.89 5.49
CA HIS A 34 -6.01 -8.75 4.51
C HIS A 34 -7.50 -8.40 4.38
N ASP A 35 -7.80 -7.40 3.56
CA ASP A 35 -9.15 -6.89 3.35
C ASP A 35 -9.84 -7.42 2.07
N ALA A 36 -9.09 -8.13 1.21
CA ALA A 36 -9.60 -8.63 -0.07
C ALA A 36 -10.85 -9.52 0.10
N SER A 37 -10.82 -10.43 1.08
CA SER A 37 -11.93 -11.34 1.38
C SER A 37 -13.16 -10.58 1.90
N ILE A 38 -12.99 -9.74 2.93
CA ILE A 38 -14.09 -8.98 3.52
C ILE A 38 -14.70 -7.97 2.53
N ASN A 39 -13.90 -7.42 1.62
CA ASN A 39 -14.37 -6.55 0.53
C ASN A 39 -15.30 -7.28 -0.44
N ILE A 40 -15.03 -8.54 -0.78
CA ILE A 40 -15.94 -9.36 -1.60
C ILE A 40 -17.22 -9.65 -0.81
N MET A 41 -17.09 -10.07 0.45
CA MET A 41 -18.25 -10.42 1.29
C MET A 41 -19.20 -9.23 1.49
N ARG A 42 -18.69 -8.02 1.78
CA ARG A 42 -19.54 -6.84 1.96
C ARG A 42 -20.28 -6.42 0.68
N ARG A 43 -19.69 -6.63 -0.50
CA ARG A 43 -20.34 -6.32 -1.79
C ARG A 43 -21.55 -7.23 -2.01
N ILE A 44 -21.40 -8.50 -1.64
CA ILE A 44 -22.49 -9.48 -1.71
C ILE A 44 -23.56 -9.17 -0.64
N LEU A 45 -23.19 -8.79 0.59
CA LEU A 45 -24.15 -8.31 1.60
C LEU A 45 -24.97 -7.11 1.08
N GLN A 46 -24.30 -6.10 0.54
CA GLN A 46 -24.95 -4.89 0.00
C GLN A 46 -25.87 -5.21 -1.21
N SER A 47 -25.45 -6.11 -2.10
CA SER A 47 -26.26 -6.49 -3.27
C SER A 47 -27.50 -7.30 -2.89
N ASN A 48 -27.51 -7.91 -1.71
CA ASN A 48 -28.65 -8.65 -1.13
C ASN A 48 -29.43 -7.84 -0.09
N GLY A 49 -29.30 -6.50 -0.10
CA GLY A 49 -30.23 -5.61 0.61
C GLY A 49 -29.80 -5.15 2.01
N ALA A 50 -28.62 -5.55 2.50
CA ALA A 50 -28.11 -5.07 3.78
C ALA A 50 -27.52 -3.64 3.70
N GLU A 51 -27.64 -2.89 4.79
CA GLU A 51 -26.91 -1.65 5.04
C GLU A 51 -25.57 -2.00 5.71
N VAL A 52 -24.45 -1.81 5.00
CA VAL A 52 -23.13 -2.24 5.49
C VAL A 52 -22.30 -1.05 5.95
N ILE A 53 -22.01 -0.99 7.24
CA ILE A 53 -21.05 -0.09 7.85
C ILE A 53 -19.68 -0.77 7.74
N HIS A 54 -18.89 -0.32 6.78
CA HIS A 54 -17.57 -0.91 6.55
C HIS A 54 -16.51 -0.10 7.30
N LEU A 55 -15.71 -0.77 8.14
CA LEU A 55 -14.64 -0.12 8.91
C LEU A 55 -13.26 -0.28 8.24
N GLY A 56 -13.17 -1.06 7.15
CA GLY A 56 -11.89 -1.36 6.51
C GLY A 56 -11.12 -2.44 7.24
N HIS A 57 -9.81 -2.25 7.38
CA HIS A 57 -8.87 -3.20 7.96
C HIS A 57 -8.23 -2.66 9.24
N ASN A 58 -7.41 -3.47 9.91
CA ASN A 58 -6.71 -3.10 11.15
C ASN A 58 -7.65 -2.51 12.22
N ARG A 59 -8.64 -3.27 12.67
CA ARG A 59 -9.58 -2.81 13.71
C ARG A 59 -9.44 -3.61 14.99
N SER A 60 -9.27 -2.90 16.10
CA SER A 60 -9.35 -3.51 17.43
C SER A 60 -10.75 -4.00 17.74
N VAL A 61 -10.86 -4.93 18.69
CA VAL A 61 -12.17 -5.39 19.16
C VAL A 61 -12.97 -4.22 19.74
N ASP A 62 -12.32 -3.32 20.47
CA ASP A 62 -12.96 -2.15 21.06
C ASP A 62 -13.56 -1.22 19.98
N GLU A 63 -12.85 -0.98 18.89
CA GLU A 63 -13.36 -0.20 17.75
C GLU A 63 -14.56 -0.86 17.09
N VAL A 64 -14.47 -2.16 16.78
CA VAL A 64 -15.56 -2.90 16.12
C VAL A 64 -16.80 -2.93 17.00
N VAL A 65 -16.64 -3.22 18.29
CA VAL A 65 -17.75 -3.30 19.24
C VAL A 65 -18.36 -1.93 19.48
N THR A 66 -17.54 -0.89 19.68
CA THR A 66 -18.02 0.49 19.80
C THR A 66 -18.80 0.91 18.55
N ALA A 67 -18.30 0.53 17.36
CA ALA A 67 -19.01 0.80 16.13
C ALA A 67 -20.35 0.06 16.05
N ALA A 68 -20.36 -1.25 16.28
CA ALA A 68 -21.56 -2.08 16.21
C ALA A 68 -22.65 -1.63 17.21
N LEU A 69 -22.24 -1.23 18.42
CA LEU A 69 -23.17 -0.75 19.45
C LEU A 69 -23.77 0.62 19.11
N ALA A 70 -22.98 1.54 18.55
CA ALA A 70 -23.44 2.87 18.15
C ALA A 70 -24.32 2.84 16.89
N GLU A 71 -24.03 1.91 15.97
CA GLU A 71 -24.79 1.70 14.73
C GLU A 71 -26.02 0.82 14.92
N ASP A 72 -26.09 0.13 16.06
CA ASP A 72 -27.12 -0.81 16.44
C ASP A 72 -27.38 -1.85 15.34
N VAL A 73 -26.36 -2.65 15.05
CA VAL A 73 -26.40 -3.66 13.98
C VAL A 73 -26.86 -5.02 14.48
N GLN A 74 -27.45 -5.82 13.57
CA GLN A 74 -27.78 -7.21 13.84
C GLN A 74 -26.55 -8.12 13.74
N GLY A 75 -25.61 -7.81 12.84
CA GLY A 75 -24.48 -8.67 12.54
C GLY A 75 -23.13 -7.95 12.47
N ILE A 76 -22.07 -8.67 12.85
CA ILE A 76 -20.67 -8.29 12.67
C ILE A 76 -19.99 -9.38 11.85
N ALA A 77 -19.25 -9.01 10.81
CA ALA A 77 -18.44 -9.94 10.03
C ALA A 77 -16.96 -9.53 10.03
N ILE A 78 -16.09 -10.45 10.46
CA ILE A 78 -14.65 -10.23 10.62
C ILE A 78 -13.83 -11.17 9.75
N SER A 79 -12.85 -10.63 9.02
CA SER A 79 -11.75 -11.43 8.47
C SER A 79 -10.55 -11.43 9.43
N SER A 80 -9.93 -12.59 9.65
CA SER A 80 -8.73 -12.73 10.49
C SER A 80 -7.73 -13.71 9.90
N TYR A 81 -6.63 -13.20 9.33
CA TYR A 81 -5.59 -13.97 8.64
C TYR A 81 -4.23 -13.96 9.36
N GLN A 82 -4.06 -13.17 10.42
CA GLN A 82 -2.78 -12.99 11.12
C GLN A 82 -2.59 -13.91 12.36
N GLY A 83 -3.53 -14.81 12.62
CA GLY A 83 -3.60 -15.54 13.89
C GLY A 83 -4.13 -14.68 15.05
N GLY A 84 -4.17 -15.26 16.25
CA GLY A 84 -4.77 -14.66 17.45
C GLY A 84 -6.29 -14.50 17.36
N HIS A 85 -6.93 -15.24 16.44
CA HIS A 85 -8.37 -15.15 16.19
C HIS A 85 -9.20 -15.68 17.34
N VAL A 86 -8.73 -16.70 18.05
CA VAL A 86 -9.47 -17.28 19.20
C VAL A 86 -9.66 -16.21 20.27
N GLU A 87 -8.57 -15.55 20.68
CA GLU A 87 -8.57 -14.47 21.66
C GLU A 87 -9.39 -13.28 21.16
N TYR A 88 -9.22 -12.89 19.88
CA TYR A 88 -9.92 -11.77 19.28
C TYR A 88 -11.45 -11.97 19.30
N PHE A 89 -11.95 -13.13 18.85
CA PHE A 89 -13.38 -13.41 18.82
C PHE A 89 -13.95 -13.62 20.22
N LYS A 90 -13.26 -14.30 21.13
CA LYS A 90 -13.70 -14.46 22.53
C LYS A 90 -13.83 -13.11 23.21
N TYR A 91 -12.82 -12.25 23.06
CA TYR A 91 -12.86 -10.89 23.60
C TYR A 91 -14.00 -10.06 23.00
N MET A 92 -14.27 -10.19 21.71
CA MET A 92 -15.42 -9.51 21.07
C MET A 92 -16.76 -9.95 21.66
N ILE A 93 -16.96 -11.26 21.84
CA ILE A 93 -18.18 -11.79 22.45
C ILE A 93 -18.34 -11.29 23.88
N ASP A 94 -17.27 -11.29 24.67
CA ASP A 94 -17.30 -10.80 26.05
C ASP A 94 -17.62 -9.30 26.12
N LEU A 95 -16.99 -8.50 25.27
CA LEU A 95 -17.19 -7.05 25.25
C LEU A 95 -18.59 -6.68 24.78
N LEU A 96 -19.15 -7.41 23.80
CA LEU A 96 -20.54 -7.27 23.39
C LEU A 96 -21.50 -7.61 24.54
N ARG A 97 -21.28 -8.73 25.25
CA ARG A 97 -22.11 -9.10 26.41
C ARG A 97 -22.05 -8.04 27.50
N GLN A 98 -20.86 -7.55 27.83
CA GLN A 98 -20.65 -6.53 28.87
C GLN A 98 -21.29 -5.19 28.53
N ARG A 99 -21.31 -4.79 27.25
CA ARG A 99 -21.76 -3.45 26.81
C ARG A 99 -23.17 -3.42 26.18
N GLY A 100 -23.99 -4.45 26.44
CA GLY A 100 -25.40 -4.48 26.00
C GLY A 100 -25.63 -4.83 24.53
N GLY A 101 -24.71 -5.59 23.93
CA GLY A 101 -24.74 -6.09 22.56
C GLY A 101 -24.83 -7.62 22.43
N ALA A 102 -25.25 -8.34 23.48
CA ALA A 102 -25.28 -9.81 23.49
C ALA A 102 -26.14 -10.45 22.39
N HIS A 103 -27.11 -9.71 21.82
CA HIS A 103 -27.97 -10.18 20.73
C HIS A 103 -27.30 -10.06 19.35
N ILE A 104 -26.22 -9.28 19.21
CA ILE A 104 -25.53 -9.06 17.95
C ILE A 104 -24.81 -10.35 17.54
N LYS A 105 -25.04 -10.79 16.30
CA LYS A 105 -24.47 -12.02 15.75
C LYS A 105 -23.06 -11.76 15.22
N VAL A 106 -22.12 -12.63 15.55
CA VAL A 106 -20.71 -12.51 15.12
C VAL A 106 -20.38 -13.61 14.12
N PHE A 107 -19.84 -13.21 12.98
CA PHE A 107 -19.41 -14.09 11.90
C PHE A 107 -17.93 -13.87 11.60
N GLY A 108 -17.26 -14.90 11.09
CA GLY A 108 -15.85 -14.76 10.71
C GLY A 108 -15.33 -15.73 9.65
N GLY A 109 -14.12 -15.45 9.18
CA GLY A 109 -13.37 -16.32 8.27
C GLY A 109 -11.89 -15.92 8.21
N GLY A 110 -11.02 -16.92 8.06
CA GLY A 110 -9.56 -16.73 8.01
C GLY A 110 -8.85 -17.65 7.02
N GLY A 111 -9.60 -18.22 6.06
CA GLY A 111 -9.04 -19.25 5.18
C GLY A 111 -8.60 -20.49 5.97
N GLY A 112 -7.39 -21.00 5.69
CA GLY A 112 -6.81 -22.14 6.39
C GLY A 112 -6.23 -21.83 7.78
N VAL A 113 -6.20 -20.56 8.19
CA VAL A 113 -5.59 -20.12 9.46
C VAL A 113 -6.42 -20.53 10.68
N ILE A 114 -7.74 -20.66 10.53
CA ILE A 114 -8.64 -21.08 11.61
C ILE A 114 -8.96 -22.55 11.44
N VAL A 115 -8.37 -23.41 12.28
CA VAL A 115 -8.49 -24.87 12.14
C VAL A 115 -9.85 -25.37 12.67
N PRO A 116 -10.33 -26.56 12.25
CA PRO A 116 -11.66 -27.06 12.63
C PRO A 116 -11.94 -27.09 14.15
N SER A 117 -10.96 -27.45 14.97
CA SER A 117 -11.12 -27.46 16.44
C SER A 117 -11.31 -26.07 17.03
N GLU A 118 -10.69 -25.04 16.44
CA GLU A 118 -10.87 -23.65 16.88
C GLU A 118 -12.22 -23.10 16.41
N ILE A 119 -12.70 -23.53 15.24
CA ILE A 119 -14.06 -23.22 14.77
C ILE A 119 -15.10 -23.74 15.76
N GLU A 120 -14.96 -24.99 16.21
CA GLU A 120 -15.86 -25.60 17.20
C GLU A 120 -15.81 -24.88 18.56
N ASP A 121 -14.62 -24.57 19.07
CA ASP A 121 -14.43 -23.80 20.31
C ASP A 121 -15.08 -22.40 20.23
N LEU A 122 -14.86 -21.68 19.12
CA LEU A 122 -15.45 -20.36 18.91
C LEU A 122 -16.98 -20.40 18.80
N HIS A 123 -17.56 -21.42 18.15
CA HIS A 123 -19.02 -21.59 18.09
C HIS A 123 -19.58 -21.90 19.47
N ALA A 124 -18.92 -22.77 20.23
CA ALA A 124 -19.32 -23.09 21.61
C ALA A 124 -19.24 -21.86 22.54
N TYR A 125 -18.30 -20.95 22.31
CA TYR A 125 -18.15 -19.73 23.10
C TYR A 125 -19.27 -18.70 22.88
N GLY A 126 -19.77 -18.61 21.64
CA GLY A 126 -20.87 -17.71 21.26
C GLY A 126 -20.75 -17.07 19.88
N VAL A 127 -19.71 -17.37 19.09
CA VAL A 127 -19.63 -16.94 17.69
C VAL A 127 -20.73 -17.65 16.90
N THR A 128 -21.46 -16.92 16.05
CA THR A 128 -22.61 -17.47 15.32
C THR A 128 -22.17 -18.43 14.22
N ARG A 129 -21.17 -18.05 13.42
CA ARG A 129 -20.57 -18.93 12.43
C ARG A 129 -19.18 -18.44 12.01
N ILE A 130 -18.24 -19.37 11.91
CA ILE A 130 -16.95 -19.20 11.21
C ILE A 130 -17.02 -20.06 9.95
N PHE A 131 -16.69 -19.50 8.79
CA PHE A 131 -16.72 -20.19 7.51
C PHE A 131 -15.32 -20.70 7.14
N SER A 132 -15.19 -22.02 6.93
CA SER A 132 -13.96 -22.66 6.48
C SER A 132 -13.82 -22.59 4.94
N PRO A 133 -12.63 -22.89 4.36
CA PRO A 133 -12.47 -23.03 2.92
C PRO A 133 -13.42 -24.09 2.30
N GLU A 134 -13.70 -25.16 3.04
CA GLU A 134 -14.63 -26.22 2.62
C GLU A 134 -16.08 -25.73 2.58
N ASP A 135 -16.49 -24.90 3.55
CA ASP A 135 -17.80 -24.24 3.52
C ASP A 135 -17.91 -23.35 2.26
N GLY A 136 -16.84 -22.64 1.90
CA GLY A 136 -16.78 -21.82 0.68
C GLY A 136 -17.00 -22.62 -0.60
N GLN A 137 -16.45 -23.83 -0.70
CA GLN A 137 -16.67 -24.74 -1.84
C GLN A 137 -18.08 -25.33 -1.84
N ARG A 138 -18.56 -25.78 -0.67
CA ARG A 138 -19.87 -26.46 -0.55
C ARG A 138 -21.04 -25.50 -0.73
N MET A 139 -20.98 -24.31 -0.14
CA MET A 139 -22.08 -23.35 -0.11
C MET A 139 -21.99 -22.31 -1.23
N GLY A 140 -20.78 -22.09 -1.76
CA GLY A 140 -20.47 -20.93 -2.59
C GLY A 140 -20.51 -19.61 -1.80
N LEU A 141 -19.93 -18.55 -2.38
CA LEU A 141 -19.87 -17.23 -1.75
C LEU A 141 -21.25 -16.68 -1.41
N VAL A 142 -22.22 -16.82 -2.33
CA VAL A 142 -23.59 -16.33 -2.13
C VAL A 142 -24.33 -17.14 -1.06
N GLY A 143 -24.12 -18.45 -0.99
CA GLY A 143 -24.76 -19.29 0.03
C GLY A 143 -24.32 -18.95 1.45
N MET A 144 -23.03 -18.65 1.65
CA MET A 144 -22.52 -18.17 2.95
C MET A 144 -23.20 -16.87 3.37
N ILE A 145 -23.30 -15.89 2.45
CA ILE A 145 -23.94 -14.60 2.75
C ILE A 145 -25.44 -14.74 3.04
N ARG A 146 -26.15 -15.62 2.33
CA ARG A 146 -27.57 -15.90 2.63
C ARG A 146 -27.76 -16.42 4.05
N SER A 147 -26.94 -17.38 4.46
CA SER A 147 -26.97 -17.89 5.84
C SER A 147 -26.71 -16.79 6.87
N MET A 148 -25.81 -15.84 6.59
CA MET A 148 -25.57 -14.68 7.46
C MET A 148 -26.80 -13.75 7.54
N LEU A 149 -27.43 -13.45 6.41
CA LEU A 149 -28.60 -12.57 6.32
C LEU A 149 -29.81 -13.18 7.04
N GLU A 150 -30.09 -14.45 6.81
CA GLU A 150 -31.19 -15.19 7.46
C GLU A 150 -31.04 -15.18 8.99
N ALA A 151 -29.83 -15.38 9.50
CA ALA A 151 -29.55 -15.33 10.93
C ALA A 151 -29.67 -13.92 11.55
N CYS A 152 -29.62 -12.86 10.72
CA CYS A 152 -29.65 -11.47 11.15
C CYS A 152 -30.95 -10.74 10.79
N ASP A 153 -31.93 -11.38 10.16
CA ASP A 153 -33.21 -10.76 9.79
C ASP A 153 -34.15 -10.65 11.00
N VAL A 154 -33.77 -9.81 11.96
CA VAL A 154 -34.49 -9.58 13.22
C VAL A 154 -34.77 -8.09 13.45
N ASP A 155 -35.88 -7.78 14.14
CA ASP A 155 -36.27 -6.41 14.48
C ASP A 155 -35.61 -5.92 15.77
N LEU A 156 -34.66 -4.99 15.63
CA LEU A 156 -33.97 -4.39 16.77
C LEU A 156 -34.76 -3.30 17.48
N SER A 157 -35.87 -2.83 16.90
CA SER A 157 -36.68 -1.74 17.48
C SER A 157 -37.25 -2.10 18.85
N SER A 158 -37.36 -3.40 19.16
CA SER A 158 -37.80 -3.94 20.44
C SER A 158 -36.85 -3.67 21.61
N TYR A 159 -35.57 -3.35 21.33
CA TYR A 159 -34.57 -3.01 22.35
C TYR A 159 -34.50 -1.50 22.65
N ALA A 160 -35.27 -0.67 21.94
CA ALA A 160 -35.28 0.77 22.17
C ALA A 160 -35.82 1.11 23.57
N PRO A 161 -35.28 2.13 24.24
CA PRO A 161 -35.78 2.57 25.54
C PRO A 161 -37.24 3.04 25.42
N ALA A 162 -38.05 2.71 26.41
CA ALA A 162 -39.45 3.13 26.48
C ALA A 162 -39.63 4.55 27.06
N SER A 163 -38.56 5.17 27.57
CA SER A 163 -38.64 6.41 28.33
C SER A 163 -37.45 7.34 28.07
N ILE A 164 -37.69 8.66 28.13
CA ILE A 164 -36.71 9.70 27.82
C ILE A 164 -35.56 9.79 28.83
N GLU A 165 -35.77 9.31 30.07
CA GLU A 165 -34.77 9.33 31.15
C GLU A 165 -33.50 8.57 30.77
N ALA A 166 -33.60 7.56 29.91
CA ALA A 166 -32.46 6.81 29.39
C ALA A 166 -31.47 7.69 28.60
N LEU A 167 -31.93 8.85 28.10
CA LEU A 167 -31.09 9.86 27.45
C LEU A 167 -30.65 11.00 28.37
N GLN A 168 -31.21 11.12 29.57
CA GLN A 168 -30.97 12.29 30.43
C GLN A 168 -30.16 11.96 31.69
N GLN A 169 -30.15 10.70 32.12
CA GLN A 169 -29.48 10.25 33.35
C GLN A 169 -28.10 9.62 33.06
N GLY A 170 -27.23 9.59 34.07
CA GLY A 170 -25.87 9.02 33.97
C GLY A 170 -24.88 9.89 33.19
N GLU A 171 -23.67 9.38 32.98
CA GLU A 171 -22.67 10.04 32.13
C GLU A 171 -23.04 9.92 30.64
N ILE A 172 -22.61 10.89 29.81
CA ILE A 172 -22.94 10.91 28.38
C ILE A 172 -22.54 9.61 27.67
N ALA A 173 -21.37 9.05 27.98
CA ALA A 173 -20.91 7.78 27.40
C ALA A 173 -21.86 6.61 27.67
N ALA A 174 -22.50 6.56 28.86
CA ALA A 174 -23.47 5.52 29.20
C ALA A 174 -24.79 5.66 28.41
N ARG A 175 -25.10 6.87 27.92
CA ARG A 175 -26.30 7.17 27.12
C ARG A 175 -26.14 6.79 25.65
N HIS A 176 -24.93 6.50 25.17
CA HIS A 176 -24.67 6.17 23.76
C HIS A 176 -25.46 4.94 23.29
N ARG A 177 -25.53 3.88 24.12
CA ARG A 177 -26.24 2.64 23.76
C ARG A 177 -27.77 2.83 23.67
N PRO A 178 -28.46 3.38 24.69
CA PRO A 178 -29.89 3.64 24.57
C PRO A 178 -30.22 4.65 23.46
N LEU A 179 -29.35 5.65 23.22
CA LEU A 179 -29.48 6.56 22.09
C LEU A 179 -29.43 5.82 20.75
N ALA A 180 -28.45 4.92 20.55
CA ALA A 180 -28.33 4.15 19.33
C ALA A 180 -29.59 3.30 19.03
N GLN A 181 -30.13 2.63 20.05
CA GLN A 181 -31.33 1.79 19.89
C GLN A 181 -32.59 2.63 19.65
N LEU A 182 -32.70 3.78 20.31
CA LEU A 182 -33.79 4.73 20.06
C LEU A 182 -33.73 5.28 18.63
N ILE A 183 -32.53 5.61 18.12
CA ILE A 183 -32.36 6.04 16.73
C ILE A 183 -32.86 4.94 15.77
N THR A 184 -32.60 3.66 16.05
CA THR A 184 -33.13 2.55 15.23
C THR A 184 -34.66 2.53 15.21
N ALA A 185 -35.30 2.71 16.37
CA ALA A 185 -36.77 2.75 16.44
C ALA A 185 -37.35 3.99 15.73
N LEU A 186 -36.71 5.16 15.84
CA LEU A 186 -37.10 6.38 15.14
C LEU A 186 -36.96 6.21 13.62
N GLU A 187 -35.82 5.71 13.15
CA GLU A 187 -35.52 5.49 11.73
C GLU A 187 -36.45 4.44 11.08
N ASN A 188 -36.93 3.48 11.86
CA ASN A 188 -37.88 2.47 11.41
C ASN A 188 -39.35 2.89 11.59
N GLY A 189 -39.63 4.06 12.15
CA GLY A 189 -40.99 4.53 12.44
C GLY A 189 -41.73 3.68 13.48
N LYS A 190 -40.98 3.03 14.38
CA LYS A 190 -41.47 2.11 15.43
C LYS A 190 -41.30 2.66 16.85
N ALA A 191 -40.74 3.85 17.01
CA ALA A 191 -40.68 4.52 18.31
C ALA A 191 -42.09 4.88 18.80
N ASP A 192 -42.33 4.79 20.10
CA ASP A 192 -43.58 5.22 20.71
C ASP A 192 -43.85 6.71 20.41
N ALA A 193 -45.09 7.03 20.03
CA ALA A 193 -45.44 8.38 19.57
C ALA A 193 -45.36 9.42 20.71
N ASN A 194 -45.67 9.04 21.95
CA ASN A 194 -45.55 9.93 23.09
C ASN A 194 -44.07 10.18 23.43
N LEU A 195 -43.26 9.13 23.43
CA LEU A 195 -41.81 9.26 23.64
C LEU A 195 -41.16 10.15 22.57
N ARG A 196 -41.48 9.94 21.30
CA ARG A 196 -41.00 10.79 20.20
C ARG A 196 -41.37 12.26 20.43
N LYS A 197 -42.63 12.52 20.80
CA LYS A 197 -43.10 13.87 21.09
C LYS A 197 -42.32 14.50 22.26
N GLN A 198 -42.11 13.76 23.35
CA GLN A 198 -41.32 14.23 24.49
C GLN A 198 -39.88 14.57 24.10
N ILE A 199 -39.26 13.77 23.23
CA ILE A 199 -37.89 14.03 22.75
C ILE A 199 -37.83 15.33 21.96
N VAL A 200 -38.77 15.54 21.04
CA VAL A 200 -38.81 16.76 20.22
C VAL A 200 -39.05 18.00 21.11
N GLU A 201 -40.04 17.94 22.00
CA GLU A 201 -40.33 19.05 22.94
C GLU A 201 -39.16 19.35 23.89
N ALA A 202 -38.46 18.32 24.37
CA ALA A 202 -37.28 18.49 25.21
C ALA A 202 -36.10 19.09 24.42
N ALA A 203 -35.90 18.68 23.15
CA ALA A 203 -34.83 19.18 22.30
C ALA A 203 -34.95 20.69 22.02
N ASP A 204 -36.18 21.22 21.91
CA ASP A 204 -36.44 22.66 21.72
C ASP A 204 -35.93 23.51 22.89
N SER A 205 -35.79 22.92 24.08
CA SER A 205 -35.28 23.58 25.28
C SER A 205 -33.75 23.50 25.42
N VAL A 206 -33.06 22.76 24.53
CA VAL A 206 -31.61 22.52 24.60
C VAL A 206 -30.87 23.37 23.55
N LYS A 207 -29.96 24.23 24.03
CA LYS A 207 -29.12 25.09 23.17
C LYS A 207 -27.83 24.40 22.72
N THR A 208 -27.96 23.26 22.05
CA THR A 208 -26.84 22.56 21.43
C THR A 208 -26.77 22.92 19.94
N PRO A 209 -25.66 23.49 19.46
CA PRO A 209 -25.49 23.84 18.05
C PRO A 209 -25.43 22.60 17.15
N VAL A 210 -26.03 22.72 15.96
CA VAL A 210 -25.99 21.73 14.89
C VAL A 210 -25.26 22.29 13.67
N LEU A 211 -24.13 21.68 13.32
CA LEU A 211 -23.35 21.98 12.12
C LEU A 211 -23.74 21.01 10.99
N GLY A 212 -24.31 21.53 9.92
CA GLY A 212 -24.56 20.77 8.69
C GLY A 212 -23.38 20.86 7.72
N ILE A 213 -22.87 19.72 7.29
CA ILE A 213 -21.79 19.59 6.31
C ILE A 213 -22.36 18.91 5.07
N THR A 214 -22.47 19.66 3.99
CA THR A 214 -22.97 19.17 2.70
C THR A 214 -21.99 19.49 1.59
N GLY A 215 -22.18 18.90 0.41
CA GLY A 215 -21.23 19.05 -0.68
C GLY A 215 -21.30 17.95 -1.72
N THR A 216 -20.58 18.17 -2.82
CA THR A 216 -20.58 17.23 -3.95
C THR A 216 -19.98 15.87 -3.58
N GLY A 217 -20.44 14.82 -4.25
CA GLY A 217 -19.96 13.46 -4.06
C GLY A 217 -18.43 13.37 -4.21
N GLY A 218 -17.75 12.83 -3.21
CA GLY A 218 -16.31 12.66 -3.23
C GLY A 218 -15.49 13.94 -3.03
N ALA A 219 -16.10 15.09 -2.67
CA ALA A 219 -15.36 16.31 -2.34
C ALA A 219 -14.43 16.15 -1.12
N GLY A 220 -14.68 15.16 -0.27
CA GLY A 220 -13.91 14.86 0.94
C GLY A 220 -14.56 15.39 2.21
N LYS A 221 -15.90 15.30 2.30
CA LYS A 221 -16.71 15.74 3.44
C LYS A 221 -16.32 14.98 4.70
N SER A 222 -16.46 13.66 4.74
CA SER A 222 -16.11 12.84 5.92
C SER A 222 -14.65 12.97 6.35
N SER A 223 -13.70 13.10 5.42
CA SER A 223 -12.30 13.39 5.76
C SER A 223 -12.10 14.78 6.38
N LEU A 224 -12.83 15.80 5.90
CA LEU A 224 -12.77 17.14 6.49
C LEU A 224 -13.47 17.18 7.84
N THR A 225 -14.61 16.49 7.99
CA THR A 225 -15.32 16.30 9.27
C THR A 225 -14.39 15.69 10.32
N ASP A 226 -13.69 14.62 9.97
CA ASP A 226 -12.72 13.97 10.86
C ASP A 226 -11.60 14.93 11.30
N GLU A 227 -11.00 15.65 10.35
CA GLU A 227 -9.94 16.60 10.63
C GLU A 227 -10.43 17.79 11.48
N LEU A 228 -11.68 18.23 11.32
CA LEU A 228 -12.31 19.26 12.16
C LEU A 228 -12.54 18.75 13.58
N ILE A 229 -13.07 17.53 13.74
CA ILE A 229 -13.19 16.88 15.05
C ILE A 229 -11.82 16.80 15.71
N ARG A 230 -10.78 16.40 14.96
CA ARG A 230 -9.39 16.38 15.46
C ARG A 230 -8.94 17.75 15.97
N ARG A 231 -9.23 18.85 15.27
CA ARG A 231 -8.90 20.21 15.74
C ARG A 231 -9.66 20.54 17.00
N ILE A 232 -10.97 20.26 17.07
CA ILE A 232 -11.79 20.50 18.26
C ILE A 232 -11.20 19.77 19.47
N ARG A 233 -10.87 18.49 19.33
CA ARG A 233 -10.31 17.67 20.41
C ARG A 233 -8.95 18.20 20.89
N LEU A 234 -8.03 18.51 19.96
CA LEU A 234 -6.72 19.07 20.28
C LEU A 234 -6.80 20.45 20.95
N ASP A 235 -7.61 21.32 20.36
CA ASP A 235 -7.74 22.71 20.79
C ASP A 235 -8.41 22.83 22.15
N GLN A 236 -9.47 22.06 22.37
CA GLN A 236 -10.30 22.13 23.58
C GLN A 236 -9.92 21.10 24.64
N GLY A 237 -8.84 20.33 24.44
CA GLY A 237 -8.36 19.32 25.40
C GLY A 237 -9.31 18.14 25.61
N ASP A 238 -9.96 17.69 24.54
CA ASP A 238 -10.91 16.58 24.48
C ASP A 238 -12.08 16.62 25.48
N ARG A 239 -12.47 17.81 25.93
CA ARG A 239 -13.56 17.98 26.92
C ARG A 239 -14.96 17.99 26.32
N LEU A 240 -15.09 18.24 25.02
CA LEU A 240 -16.39 18.40 24.34
C LEU A 240 -16.92 17.05 23.88
N ASN A 241 -18.22 16.83 24.07
CA ASN A 241 -18.93 15.64 23.60
C ASN A 241 -19.58 15.96 22.26
N ILE A 242 -19.26 15.18 21.23
CA ILE A 242 -19.68 15.44 19.84
C ILE A 242 -20.52 14.27 19.34
N ALA A 243 -21.70 14.56 18.79
CA ALA A 243 -22.49 13.59 18.04
C ALA A 243 -22.29 13.81 16.54
N VAL A 244 -22.04 12.74 15.78
CA VAL A 244 -21.86 12.75 14.33
C VAL A 244 -22.93 11.88 13.69
N ILE A 245 -23.70 12.46 12.78
CA ILE A 245 -24.74 11.78 12.01
C ILE A 245 -24.33 11.87 10.54
N SER A 246 -23.79 10.79 9.99
CA SER A 246 -23.37 10.74 8.58
C SER A 246 -24.41 9.99 7.75
N ILE A 247 -24.69 10.46 6.54
CA ILE A 247 -25.75 9.94 5.67
C ILE A 247 -25.17 9.54 4.32
N ASP A 248 -25.36 8.27 3.95
CA ASP A 248 -24.91 7.72 2.66
C ASP A 248 -26.09 7.24 1.80
N PRO A 249 -25.98 7.27 0.46
CA PRO A 249 -27.08 6.96 -0.43
C PRO A 249 -27.38 5.44 -0.48
N SER A 250 -28.67 5.08 -0.42
CA SER A 250 -29.13 3.70 -0.65
C SER A 250 -29.11 3.32 -2.14
N ARG A 251 -28.78 2.06 -2.46
CA ARG A 251 -28.87 1.55 -3.84
C ARG A 251 -30.32 1.24 -4.20
N ARG A 252 -30.83 1.92 -5.23
CA ARG A 252 -32.20 1.74 -5.74
C ARG A 252 -32.57 0.29 -6.08
N LYS A 253 -31.62 -0.48 -6.63
CA LYS A 253 -31.89 -1.85 -7.14
C LYS A 253 -31.91 -2.92 -6.05
N SER A 254 -30.98 -2.87 -5.10
CA SER A 254 -30.87 -3.90 -4.05
C SER A 254 -31.58 -3.51 -2.75
N GLY A 255 -31.85 -2.22 -2.52
CA GLY A 255 -32.35 -1.71 -1.23
C GLY A 255 -31.29 -1.60 -0.13
N GLY A 256 -30.09 -2.14 -0.35
CA GLY A 256 -28.95 -2.03 0.57
C GLY A 256 -28.14 -0.75 0.38
N ALA A 257 -27.21 -0.49 1.31
CA ALA A 257 -26.34 0.69 1.28
C ALA A 257 -24.92 0.34 1.69
N LEU A 258 -23.93 1.10 1.22
CA LEU A 258 -22.58 1.07 1.76
C LEU A 258 -22.42 2.37 2.53
N LEU A 259 -22.40 2.25 3.85
CA LEU A 259 -22.23 3.37 4.78
C LEU A 259 -20.73 3.52 5.02
N GLY A 260 -20.11 4.31 4.13
CA GLY A 260 -18.67 4.44 3.91
C GLY A 260 -18.07 5.72 4.46
N ASP A 261 -18.80 6.51 5.25
CA ASP A 261 -18.22 7.68 5.93
C ASP A 261 -17.36 7.28 7.13
N ARG A 262 -17.80 6.30 7.92
CA ARG A 262 -17.13 5.91 9.17
C ARG A 262 -15.71 5.38 9.00
N ILE A 263 -15.41 4.71 7.88
CA ILE A 263 -14.04 4.26 7.53
C ILE A 263 -13.04 5.43 7.43
N ARG A 264 -13.50 6.67 7.23
CA ARG A 264 -12.66 7.87 7.16
C ARG A 264 -12.43 8.55 8.50
N MET A 265 -13.15 8.14 9.53
CA MET A 265 -13.19 8.82 10.83
C MET A 265 -12.14 8.20 11.78
N ASN A 266 -10.98 8.83 11.92
CA ASN A 266 -9.90 8.40 12.80
C ASN A 266 -9.95 9.10 14.18
N ALA A 267 -10.49 10.31 14.23
CA ALA A 267 -10.56 11.16 15.41
C ALA A 267 -11.84 10.95 16.25
N ILE A 268 -12.64 9.93 15.95
CA ILE A 268 -13.86 9.60 16.72
C ILE A 268 -13.65 8.53 17.79
N ASN A 269 -12.50 7.85 17.76
CA ASN A 269 -12.16 6.80 18.71
C ASN A 269 -11.90 7.37 20.12
N PRO A 270 -12.06 6.56 21.18
CA PRO A 270 -11.73 6.98 22.54
C PRO A 270 -10.30 7.50 22.64
N TRP A 271 -10.10 8.61 23.35
CA TRP A 271 -8.78 9.17 23.65
C TRP A 271 -8.61 9.19 25.15
N ASN A 272 -7.46 8.71 25.64
CA ASN A 272 -7.16 8.57 27.07
C ASN A 272 -8.24 7.75 27.81
N GLY A 273 -8.80 6.74 27.13
CA GLY A 273 -9.84 5.87 27.67
C GLY A 273 -11.25 6.48 27.72
N GLN A 274 -11.47 7.69 27.19
CA GLN A 274 -12.77 8.36 27.24
C GLN A 274 -13.43 8.40 25.85
N ALA A 275 -14.68 7.93 25.78
CA ALA A 275 -15.52 8.01 24.59
C ALA A 275 -16.29 9.34 24.54
N ARG A 276 -15.71 10.33 23.85
CA ARG A 276 -16.27 11.69 23.71
C ARG A 276 -17.05 11.91 22.42
N VAL A 277 -16.90 11.02 21.44
CA VAL A 277 -17.56 11.15 20.15
C VAL A 277 -18.50 9.96 19.93
N PHE A 278 -19.75 10.27 19.62
CA PHE A 278 -20.74 9.29 19.18
C PHE A 278 -20.94 9.46 17.67
N MET A 279 -20.99 8.37 16.93
CA MET A 279 -21.26 8.40 15.49
C MET A 279 -22.33 7.38 15.12
N ARG A 280 -23.30 7.80 14.32
CA ARG A 280 -24.34 6.97 13.69
C ARG A 280 -24.35 7.21 12.19
N SER A 281 -24.36 6.13 11.42
CA SER A 281 -24.39 6.17 9.95
C SER A 281 -25.80 5.83 9.46
N LEU A 282 -26.47 6.73 8.75
CA LEU A 282 -27.81 6.54 8.21
C LEU A 282 -27.77 6.30 6.71
N ALA A 283 -28.74 5.54 6.21
CA ALA A 283 -28.96 5.45 4.77
C ALA A 283 -30.06 6.45 4.37
N THR A 284 -30.01 7.01 3.16
CA THR A 284 -31.09 7.90 2.70
C THR A 284 -32.45 7.20 2.66
N ARG A 285 -32.47 5.89 2.38
CA ARG A 285 -33.66 5.00 2.25
C ARG A 285 -34.71 5.42 1.22
N GLU A 286 -34.55 6.59 0.62
CA GLU A 286 -35.40 7.16 -0.42
C GLU A 286 -34.57 7.53 -1.66
N ALA A 287 -35.20 7.44 -2.83
CA ALA A 287 -34.56 7.80 -4.08
C ALA A 287 -34.64 9.31 -4.31
N GLY A 288 -33.50 9.99 -4.39
CA GLY A 288 -33.43 11.41 -4.74
C GLY A 288 -33.45 12.38 -3.55
N SER A 289 -33.50 11.88 -2.32
CA SER A 289 -33.21 12.67 -1.11
C SER A 289 -31.74 12.47 -0.71
N GLU A 290 -31.09 13.54 -0.28
CA GLU A 290 -29.74 13.54 0.28
C GLU A 290 -29.68 13.30 1.80
N ILE A 291 -30.84 13.38 2.47
CA ILE A 291 -31.04 13.16 3.91
C ILE A 291 -31.98 11.98 4.20
N SER A 292 -31.90 11.43 5.41
CA SER A 292 -32.89 10.47 5.94
C SER A 292 -34.14 11.22 6.42
N GLN A 293 -35.33 10.65 6.21
CA GLN A 293 -36.59 11.22 6.70
C GLN A 293 -36.64 11.34 8.23
N ALA A 294 -35.88 10.49 8.94
CA ALA A 294 -35.81 10.50 10.40
C ALA A 294 -34.77 11.51 10.94
N LEU A 295 -34.05 12.24 10.08
CA LEU A 295 -32.97 13.14 10.50
C LEU A 295 -33.39 14.14 11.59
N PRO A 296 -34.54 14.83 11.51
CA PRO A 296 -34.96 15.77 12.56
C PRO A 296 -35.10 15.10 13.93
N ASP A 297 -35.70 13.91 13.97
CA ASP A 297 -35.89 13.15 15.21
C ASP A 297 -34.55 12.66 15.78
N VAL A 298 -33.61 12.26 14.92
CA VAL A 298 -32.26 11.82 15.33
C VAL A 298 -31.45 12.98 15.89
N ILE A 299 -31.53 14.17 15.29
CA ILE A 299 -30.90 15.39 15.81
C ILE A 299 -31.49 15.72 17.18
N ALA A 300 -32.82 15.70 17.32
CA ALA A 300 -33.49 15.97 18.59
C ALA A 300 -33.05 14.98 19.69
N ALA A 301 -32.97 13.69 19.37
CA ALA A 301 -32.47 12.69 20.31
C ALA A 301 -31.02 12.95 20.76
N CYS A 302 -30.15 13.37 19.85
CA CYS A 302 -28.76 13.74 20.20
C CYS A 302 -28.71 15.00 21.08
N LYS A 303 -29.54 16.02 20.81
CA LYS A 303 -29.64 17.21 21.68
C LYS A 303 -30.06 16.81 23.10
N VAL A 304 -31.10 16.00 23.24
CA VAL A 304 -31.59 15.52 24.55
C VAL A 304 -30.55 14.66 25.27
N ALA A 305 -29.74 13.90 24.54
CA ALA A 305 -28.65 13.09 25.12
C ALA A 305 -27.56 13.93 25.80
N GLY A 306 -27.51 15.24 25.55
CA GLY A 306 -26.63 16.19 26.22
C GLY A 306 -25.28 16.42 25.52
N PHE A 307 -25.20 16.17 24.21
CA PHE A 307 -24.00 16.50 23.44
C PHE A 307 -23.77 18.01 23.35
N ASP A 308 -22.50 18.43 23.33
CA ASP A 308 -22.10 19.84 23.22
C ASP A 308 -22.19 20.35 21.77
N LEU A 309 -22.03 19.45 20.79
CA LEU A 309 -22.11 19.73 19.36
C LEU A 309 -22.72 18.54 18.62
N VAL A 310 -23.63 18.81 17.68
CA VAL A 310 -24.12 17.83 16.71
C VAL A 310 -23.58 18.19 15.32
N ILE A 311 -22.93 17.25 14.64
CA ILE A 311 -22.45 17.40 13.27
C ILE A 311 -23.27 16.46 12.37
N VAL A 312 -23.83 16.99 11.30
CA VAL A 312 -24.59 16.21 10.32
C VAL A 312 -23.87 16.28 8.98
N GLU A 313 -23.50 15.13 8.43
CA GLU A 313 -22.94 15.00 7.10
C GLU A 313 -23.97 14.40 6.14
N THR A 314 -24.24 15.08 5.02
CA THR A 314 -25.16 14.58 3.99
C THR A 314 -24.48 13.63 3.00
N SER A 315 -25.29 12.95 2.19
CA SER A 315 -24.75 12.22 1.03
C SER A 315 -24.21 13.19 -0.04
N GLY A 316 -23.65 12.67 -1.14
CA GLY A 316 -23.17 13.53 -2.23
C GLY A 316 -24.33 14.25 -2.92
N ILE A 317 -24.36 15.59 -2.86
CA ILE A 317 -25.43 16.40 -3.43
C ILE A 317 -25.13 16.90 -4.85
N GLY A 318 -26.19 17.17 -5.62
CA GLY A 318 -26.16 17.88 -6.89
C GLY A 318 -26.05 19.40 -6.71
N GLN A 319 -26.22 20.15 -7.82
CA GLN A 319 -26.09 21.61 -7.81
C GLN A 319 -27.29 22.33 -7.17
N GLY A 320 -28.52 21.80 -7.33
CA GLY A 320 -29.77 22.41 -6.83
C GLY A 320 -30.30 21.83 -5.52
N ASP A 321 -29.46 21.09 -4.79
CA ASP A 321 -29.86 20.37 -3.58
C ASP A 321 -29.38 21.13 -2.34
N ALA A 322 -30.29 21.40 -1.39
CA ALA A 322 -30.01 22.15 -0.17
C ALA A 322 -30.83 21.66 1.05
N ALA A 323 -31.27 20.40 1.06
CA ALA A 323 -32.25 19.91 2.05
C ALA A 323 -31.73 19.90 3.50
N ILE A 324 -30.43 20.04 3.74
CA ILE A 324 -29.85 20.11 5.09
C ILE A 324 -30.17 21.43 5.81
N VAL A 325 -30.35 22.52 5.08
CA VAL A 325 -30.46 23.89 5.61
C VAL A 325 -31.53 24.05 6.69
N PRO A 326 -32.78 23.59 6.54
CA PRO A 326 -33.82 23.76 7.56
C PRO A 326 -33.61 22.92 8.83
N HIS A 327 -32.61 22.03 8.86
CA HIS A 327 -32.38 21.09 9.96
C HIS A 327 -31.16 21.42 10.82
N VAL A 328 -30.39 22.45 10.47
CA VAL A 328 -29.11 22.79 11.12
C VAL A 328 -29.04 24.27 11.48
N ASP A 329 -28.24 24.61 12.50
CA ASP A 329 -28.09 26.00 12.98
C ASP A 329 -27.04 26.77 12.17
N THR A 330 -26.08 26.06 11.59
CA THR A 330 -25.12 26.61 10.63
C THR A 330 -24.72 25.56 9.60
N SER A 331 -24.40 25.99 8.39
CA SER A 331 -24.11 25.09 7.27
C SER A 331 -22.76 25.38 6.61
N MET A 332 -22.08 24.30 6.19
CA MET A 332 -20.83 24.33 5.45
C MET A 332 -20.97 23.57 4.13
N TYR A 333 -20.63 24.23 3.02
CA TYR A 333 -20.56 23.62 1.71
C TYR A 333 -19.12 23.21 1.36
N VAL A 334 -18.93 21.92 1.07
CA VAL A 334 -17.65 21.35 0.68
C VAL A 334 -17.64 21.07 -0.81
N MET A 335 -16.66 21.63 -1.51
CA MET A 335 -16.49 21.46 -2.95
C MET A 335 -15.02 21.18 -3.31
N THR A 336 -14.76 20.91 -4.59
CA THR A 336 -13.39 20.80 -5.12
C THR A 336 -13.11 21.93 -6.10
N PRO A 337 -11.83 22.20 -6.46
CA PRO A 337 -11.50 23.17 -7.50
C PRO A 337 -12.12 22.88 -8.89
N GLU A 338 -12.59 21.66 -9.13
CA GLU A 338 -13.17 21.23 -10.40
C GLU A 338 -14.70 21.38 -10.39
N PHE A 339 -15.18 22.58 -10.72
CA PHE A 339 -16.63 22.87 -10.84
C PHE A 339 -17.06 23.32 -12.25
N GLY A 340 -16.16 23.24 -13.23
CA GLY A 340 -16.39 23.71 -14.59
C GLY A 340 -16.10 25.19 -14.76
N ALA A 341 -16.93 25.91 -15.51
CA ALA A 341 -16.79 27.36 -15.70
C ALA A 341 -17.29 28.14 -14.46
N ALA A 342 -16.76 29.35 -14.25
CA ALA A 342 -17.19 30.22 -13.14
C ALA A 342 -18.71 30.50 -13.14
N SER A 343 -19.37 30.53 -14.30
CA SER A 343 -20.84 30.69 -14.41
C SER A 343 -21.64 29.50 -13.87
N GLN A 344 -21.01 28.35 -13.62
CA GLN A 344 -21.69 27.23 -12.95
C GLN A 344 -21.92 27.52 -11.46
N LEU A 345 -21.12 28.40 -10.85
CA LEU A 345 -21.28 28.78 -9.45
C LEU A 345 -22.63 29.49 -9.21
N GLU A 346 -23.15 30.21 -10.21
CA GLU A 346 -24.47 30.85 -10.16
C GLU A 346 -25.64 29.84 -10.10
N LYS A 347 -25.38 28.55 -10.33
CA LYS A 347 -26.39 27.48 -10.30
C LYS A 347 -26.30 26.58 -9.07
N ILE A 348 -25.34 26.83 -8.18
CA ILE A 348 -25.16 26.04 -6.97
C ILE A 348 -25.95 26.71 -5.87
N ASP A 349 -27.17 26.23 -5.62
CA ASP A 349 -28.08 26.77 -4.62
C ASP A 349 -27.42 26.85 -3.24
N MET A 350 -26.59 25.85 -2.92
CA MET A 350 -25.90 25.77 -1.65
C MET A 350 -24.91 26.93 -1.40
N LEU A 351 -24.48 27.69 -2.42
CA LEU A 351 -23.68 28.90 -2.24
C LEU A 351 -24.48 30.09 -1.67
N ASP A 352 -25.80 30.11 -1.88
CA ASP A 352 -26.70 31.11 -1.30
C ASP A 352 -26.90 30.88 0.20
N PHE A 353 -27.00 29.62 0.61
CA PHE A 353 -27.36 29.25 1.98
C PHE A 353 -26.16 28.97 2.89
N ALA A 354 -25.03 28.47 2.37
CA ALA A 354 -23.92 28.00 3.21
C ALA A 354 -23.22 29.13 3.97
N ASP A 355 -23.15 29.07 5.29
CA ASP A 355 -22.41 30.06 6.10
C ASP A 355 -20.91 30.01 5.80
N PHE A 356 -20.37 28.81 5.60
CA PHE A 356 -18.96 28.56 5.31
C PHE A 356 -18.80 27.76 4.02
N ILE A 357 -17.73 28.04 3.28
CA ILE A 357 -17.34 27.24 2.12
C ILE A 357 -15.95 26.67 2.34
N ALA A 358 -15.82 25.37 2.13
CA ALA A 358 -14.55 24.66 2.09
C ALA A 358 -14.27 24.14 0.68
N ILE A 359 -13.34 24.77 -0.03
CA ILE A 359 -12.79 24.25 -1.28
C ILE A 359 -11.71 23.24 -0.89
N ASN A 360 -12.12 21.99 -0.69
CA ASN A 360 -11.25 20.90 -0.30
C ASN A 360 -10.49 20.34 -1.52
N LYS A 361 -9.44 19.54 -1.27
CA LYS A 361 -8.48 19.10 -2.28
C LYS A 361 -7.78 20.28 -2.95
N PHE A 362 -7.38 21.26 -2.14
CA PHE A 362 -6.68 22.46 -2.59
C PHE A 362 -5.30 22.16 -3.21
N ASP A 363 -4.84 20.91 -3.15
CA ASP A 363 -3.69 20.38 -3.90
C ASP A 363 -3.91 20.32 -5.42
N ARG A 364 -5.15 20.45 -5.89
CA ARG A 364 -5.48 20.33 -7.31
C ARG A 364 -5.20 21.59 -8.11
N LYS A 365 -4.96 21.40 -9.41
CA LYS A 365 -4.73 22.50 -10.36
C LYS A 365 -5.93 23.44 -10.39
N GLY A 366 -5.67 24.75 -10.40
CA GLY A 366 -6.71 25.78 -10.43
C GLY A 366 -7.33 26.11 -9.08
N ALA A 367 -6.84 25.55 -7.97
CA ALA A 367 -7.38 25.80 -6.63
C ALA A 367 -7.39 27.28 -6.21
N GLN A 368 -6.38 28.07 -6.59
CA GLN A 368 -6.34 29.50 -6.29
C GLN A 368 -7.38 30.30 -7.10
N ASP A 369 -7.56 29.98 -8.38
CA ASP A 369 -8.63 30.60 -9.19
C ASP A 369 -10.01 30.20 -8.66
N ALA A 370 -10.18 28.93 -8.29
CA ALA A 370 -11.38 28.43 -7.62
C ALA A 370 -11.70 29.22 -6.35
N LEU A 371 -10.71 29.47 -5.49
CA LEU A 371 -10.88 30.28 -4.28
C LEU A 371 -11.41 31.68 -4.60
N ARG A 372 -10.78 32.36 -5.56
CA ARG A 372 -11.18 33.70 -5.98
C ARG A 372 -12.60 33.73 -6.54
N ASP A 373 -12.92 32.80 -7.43
CA ASP A 373 -14.19 32.80 -8.15
C ASP A 373 -15.36 32.46 -7.20
N VAL A 374 -15.17 31.51 -6.29
CA VAL A 374 -16.15 31.15 -5.26
C VAL A 374 -16.29 32.26 -4.22
N ALA A 375 -15.20 32.91 -3.79
CA ALA A 375 -15.26 34.04 -2.88
C ALA A 375 -16.05 35.22 -3.48
N LYS A 376 -15.82 35.53 -4.76
CA LYS A 376 -16.61 36.54 -5.49
C LYS A 376 -18.07 36.12 -5.61
N GLN A 377 -18.36 34.86 -5.90
CA GLN A 377 -19.75 34.41 -5.99
C GLN A 377 -20.45 34.50 -4.62
N TYR A 378 -19.82 34.05 -3.54
CA TYR A 378 -20.34 34.18 -2.19
C TYR A 378 -20.65 35.65 -1.83
N GLN A 379 -19.74 36.56 -2.18
CA GLN A 379 -19.91 37.99 -1.97
C GLN A 379 -21.13 38.53 -2.72
N ARG A 380 -21.30 38.13 -4.00
CA ARG A 380 -22.42 38.55 -4.85
C ARG A 380 -23.76 38.07 -4.32
N ASN A 381 -23.84 36.79 -3.95
CA ASN A 381 -25.06 36.16 -3.44
C ASN A 381 -25.56 36.85 -2.15
N ARG A 382 -24.67 37.48 -1.38
CA ARG A 382 -24.99 38.22 -0.15
C ARG A 382 -24.91 39.74 -0.28
N GLU A 383 -24.68 40.25 -1.48
CA GLU A 383 -24.57 41.69 -1.78
C GLU A 383 -23.52 42.43 -0.90
N LEU A 384 -22.45 41.74 -0.49
CA LEU A 384 -21.41 42.27 0.41
C LEU A 384 -20.34 43.10 -0.33
N TRP A 385 -20.78 44.03 -1.17
CA TRP A 385 -19.92 44.81 -2.09
C TRP A 385 -18.91 45.73 -1.39
N SER A 386 -19.14 46.05 -0.11
CA SER A 386 -18.26 46.89 0.72
C SER A 386 -17.10 46.13 1.38
N ARG A 387 -17.10 44.79 1.32
CA ARG A 387 -16.03 43.93 1.87
C ARG A 387 -15.16 43.37 0.75
N GLN A 388 -13.91 43.04 1.03
CA GLN A 388 -13.07 42.37 0.04
C GLN A 388 -13.46 40.89 -0.11
N PRO A 389 -13.34 40.28 -1.32
CA PRO A 389 -13.57 38.84 -1.50
C PRO A 389 -12.77 37.97 -0.53
N ASP A 390 -11.53 38.35 -0.18
CA ASP A 390 -10.67 37.58 0.73
C ASP A 390 -11.19 37.59 2.19
N GLU A 391 -12.10 38.49 2.54
CA GLU A 391 -12.79 38.50 3.84
C GLU A 391 -13.92 37.47 3.92
N MET A 392 -14.43 36.98 2.78
CA MET A 392 -15.52 36.01 2.76
C MET A 392 -15.13 34.71 3.49
N PRO A 393 -16.07 33.98 4.09
CA PRO A 393 -15.81 32.71 4.79
C PRO A 393 -15.64 31.54 3.80
N VAL A 394 -14.76 31.73 2.82
CA VAL A 394 -14.36 30.73 1.83
C VAL A 394 -12.92 30.33 2.13
N TYR A 395 -12.70 29.03 2.33
CA TYR A 395 -11.43 28.47 2.78
C TYR A 395 -10.92 27.42 1.79
N GLY A 396 -9.62 27.42 1.54
CA GLY A 396 -8.95 26.38 0.75
C GLY A 396 -8.40 25.30 1.66
N THR A 397 -8.93 24.08 1.62
CA THR A 397 -8.55 23.02 2.57
C THR A 397 -7.93 21.81 1.89
N GLN A 398 -7.04 21.10 2.59
CA GLN A 398 -6.54 19.81 2.16
C GLN A 398 -6.66 18.78 3.29
N ALA A 399 -7.85 18.18 3.43
CA ALA A 399 -8.12 17.21 4.51
C ALA A 399 -7.26 15.93 4.44
N SER A 400 -6.62 15.63 3.31
CA SER A 400 -5.68 14.50 3.23
C SER A 400 -4.31 14.79 3.84
N ARG A 401 -4.00 16.08 4.07
CA ARG A 401 -2.71 16.52 4.57
C ARG A 401 -2.78 16.62 6.08
N PHE A 402 -1.91 15.86 6.73
CA PHE A 402 -1.80 15.91 8.18
C PHE A 402 -1.43 17.32 8.65
N ASN A 403 -2.19 17.83 9.63
CA ASN A 403 -1.99 19.15 10.21
C ASN A 403 -2.02 20.30 9.19
N ASP A 404 -2.91 20.19 8.18
CA ASP A 404 -3.10 21.23 7.18
C ASP A 404 -3.47 22.58 7.81
N ASP A 405 -2.81 23.63 7.35
CA ASP A 405 -3.03 25.01 7.77
C ASP A 405 -4.34 25.57 7.21
N GLY A 406 -4.77 25.15 6.03
CA GLY A 406 -6.07 25.51 5.46
C GLY A 406 -7.25 24.99 6.29
N VAL A 407 -7.22 23.72 6.70
CA VAL A 407 -8.24 23.14 7.61
C VAL A 407 -8.25 23.85 8.96
N THR A 408 -7.07 24.20 9.48
CA THR A 408 -6.96 24.94 10.75
C THR A 408 -7.53 26.35 10.63
N ALA A 409 -7.35 27.03 9.49
CA ALA A 409 -7.96 28.33 9.23
C ALA A 409 -9.49 28.24 9.16
N LEU A 410 -10.03 27.21 8.49
CA LEU A 410 -11.48 26.93 8.49
C LEU A 410 -12.01 26.70 9.90
N TYR A 411 -11.30 25.92 10.72
CA TYR A 411 -11.66 25.67 12.12
C TYR A 411 -11.73 26.97 12.94
N HIS A 412 -10.73 27.84 12.84
CA HIS A 412 -10.76 29.15 13.51
C HIS A 412 -11.88 30.06 13.00
N GLY A 413 -12.31 29.89 11.74
CA GLY A 413 -13.49 30.57 11.20
C GLY A 413 -14.81 30.04 11.79
N LEU A 414 -14.91 28.72 11.96
CA LEU A 414 -16.11 28.05 12.47
C LEU A 414 -16.31 28.24 13.98
N LEU A 415 -15.23 28.18 14.77
CA LEU A 415 -15.30 28.13 16.23
C LEU A 415 -16.07 29.31 16.87
N PRO A 416 -15.86 30.59 16.47
CA PRO A 416 -16.62 31.72 17.01
C PRO A 416 -18.12 31.61 16.70
N LYS A 417 -18.47 31.20 15.48
CA LYS A 417 -19.88 31.02 15.09
C LYS A 417 -20.56 29.92 15.90
N LEU A 418 -19.87 28.80 16.14
CA LEU A 418 -20.40 27.74 16.99
C LEU A 418 -20.55 28.20 18.45
N ALA A 419 -19.64 29.03 18.95
CA ALA A 419 -19.73 29.61 20.29
C ALA A 419 -20.94 30.56 20.44
N GLU A 420 -21.20 31.40 19.44
CA GLU A 420 -22.40 32.25 19.37
C GLU A 420 -23.69 31.43 19.41
N LEU A 421 -23.69 30.23 18.81
CA LEU A 421 -24.80 29.29 18.78
C LEU A 421 -24.93 28.43 20.05
N GLY A 422 -24.07 28.63 21.05
CA GLY A 422 -24.16 27.98 22.36
C GLY A 422 -23.06 26.98 22.69
N LEU A 423 -22.09 26.74 21.79
CA LEU A 423 -20.94 25.86 22.10
C LEU A 423 -20.06 26.50 23.20
N LYS A 424 -19.87 25.78 24.30
CA LYS A 424 -19.02 26.26 25.41
C LYS A 424 -17.55 26.03 25.11
N VAL A 425 -16.87 27.02 24.54
CA VAL A 425 -15.45 26.97 24.15
C VAL A 425 -14.53 27.68 25.15
N GLU A 426 -13.27 27.25 25.20
CA GLU A 426 -12.17 27.90 25.93
C GLU A 426 -11.24 28.61 24.93
N ALA A 427 -10.30 29.40 25.43
CA ALA A 427 -9.27 30.02 24.61
C ALA A 427 -8.52 28.95 23.77
N SER A 428 -8.43 29.20 22.48
CA SER A 428 -7.83 28.26 21.52
C SER A 428 -6.35 28.02 21.84
N LYS A 429 -5.95 26.75 21.82
CA LYS A 429 -4.56 26.28 21.98
C LYS A 429 -3.83 26.14 20.65
N LEU A 430 -4.57 26.09 19.54
CA LEU A 430 -4.02 26.08 18.19
C LEU A 430 -3.68 27.51 17.73
N ALA A 431 -2.53 27.64 17.06
CA ALA A 431 -2.09 28.91 16.52
C ALA A 431 -2.91 29.27 15.26
N PRO A 432 -3.45 30.49 15.16
CA PRO A 432 -4.19 30.92 13.97
C PRO A 432 -3.25 31.02 12.75
N PRO A 433 -3.57 30.37 11.63
CA PRO A 433 -2.79 30.50 10.40
C PRO A 433 -2.86 31.93 9.83
N SER A 434 -1.83 32.32 9.07
CA SER A 434 -1.76 33.66 8.46
C SER A 434 -2.63 33.81 7.20
N GLN A 435 -3.18 32.71 6.66
CA GLN A 435 -3.91 32.65 5.39
C GLN A 435 -5.13 31.72 5.53
N LYS A 436 -6.15 31.92 4.69
CA LYS A 436 -7.39 31.12 4.66
C LYS A 436 -7.33 29.87 3.77
N TYR A 437 -6.17 29.57 3.19
CA TYR A 437 -6.00 28.42 2.32
C TYR A 437 -4.74 27.63 2.62
N SER A 438 -4.74 26.34 2.28
CA SER A 438 -3.60 25.44 2.44
C SER A 438 -2.37 25.98 1.71
N SER A 439 -1.26 26.10 2.42
CA SER A 439 -0.02 26.65 1.84
C SER A 439 0.65 25.73 0.82
N GLY A 440 0.21 24.48 0.68
CA GLY A 440 0.82 23.50 -0.23
C GLY A 440 2.28 23.16 0.09
N LYS A 441 2.79 23.51 1.28
CA LYS A 441 4.15 23.13 1.69
C LYS A 441 4.23 21.59 1.81
N ASN A 442 5.30 20.99 1.26
CA ASN A 442 5.58 19.53 1.24
C ASN A 442 4.91 18.70 0.13
N VAL A 443 4.76 19.24 -1.08
CA VAL A 443 4.39 18.42 -2.25
C VAL A 443 5.47 17.36 -2.52
N ILE A 444 5.09 16.08 -2.56
CA ILE A 444 6.02 14.96 -2.79
C ILE A 444 6.55 14.95 -4.23
N VAL A 445 5.67 15.03 -5.23
CA VAL A 445 6.05 15.16 -6.65
C VAL A 445 5.40 16.44 -7.21
N PRO A 446 6.20 17.41 -7.70
CA PRO A 446 5.66 18.69 -8.14
C PRO A 446 4.74 18.53 -9.36
N PRO A 447 3.68 19.34 -9.50
CA PRO A 447 2.74 19.23 -10.63
C PRO A 447 3.38 19.31 -12.01
N ALA A 448 4.48 20.06 -12.15
CA ALA A 448 5.25 20.16 -13.39
C ALA A 448 5.84 18.80 -13.84
N ARG A 449 6.04 17.86 -12.90
CA ARG A 449 6.52 16.50 -13.15
C ARG A 449 5.39 15.48 -13.20
N ALA A 450 4.11 15.87 -13.21
CA ALA A 450 3.00 14.92 -13.07
C ALA A 450 2.93 13.79 -14.12
N ARG A 451 3.52 14.00 -15.30
CA ARG A 451 3.52 13.04 -16.43
C ARG A 451 4.82 12.26 -16.59
N TYR A 452 5.68 12.21 -15.59
CA TYR A 452 6.99 11.54 -15.64
C TYR A 452 6.94 10.09 -16.14
N LEU A 453 5.91 9.31 -15.81
CA LEU A 453 5.75 7.94 -16.30
C LEU A 453 5.51 7.86 -17.81
N ALA A 454 4.77 8.81 -18.38
CA ALA A 454 4.61 8.92 -19.84
C ALA A 454 5.93 9.30 -20.51
N GLU A 455 6.70 10.22 -19.91
CA GLU A 455 8.03 10.59 -20.41
C GLU A 455 9.01 9.40 -20.40
N ILE A 456 8.91 8.52 -19.39
CA ILE A 456 9.69 7.28 -19.32
C ILE A 456 9.25 6.30 -20.42
N ALA A 457 7.94 6.13 -20.62
CA ALA A 457 7.41 5.28 -21.68
C ALA A 457 7.89 5.75 -23.07
N ASP A 458 7.85 7.05 -23.33
CA ASP A 458 8.38 7.65 -24.56
C ASP A 458 9.88 7.45 -24.72
N THR A 459 10.64 7.51 -23.61
CA THR A 459 12.09 7.28 -23.59
C THR A 459 12.42 5.83 -24.00
N VAL A 460 11.76 4.85 -23.39
CA VAL A 460 11.99 3.42 -23.70
C VAL A 460 11.57 3.11 -25.14
N ARG A 461 10.40 3.56 -25.60
CA ARG A 461 10.01 3.39 -27.01
C ARG A 461 10.95 4.10 -27.97
N GLY A 462 11.46 5.27 -27.56
CA GLY A 462 12.50 6.02 -28.28
C GLY A 462 13.78 5.21 -28.46
N TYR A 463 14.24 4.55 -27.39
CA TYR A 463 15.38 3.64 -27.42
C TYR A 463 15.16 2.51 -28.45
N HIS A 464 14.01 1.82 -28.42
CA HIS A 464 13.71 0.73 -29.38
C HIS A 464 13.61 1.22 -30.83
N ARG A 465 13.08 2.43 -31.07
CA ARG A 465 13.11 3.05 -32.41
C ARG A 465 14.55 3.28 -32.88
N ASN A 466 15.41 3.78 -32.00
CA ASN A 466 16.82 3.96 -32.35
C ASN A 466 17.52 2.62 -32.63
N VAL A 467 17.31 1.60 -31.78
CA VAL A 467 17.87 0.26 -32.00
C VAL A 467 17.49 -0.27 -33.38
N ARG A 468 16.20 -0.21 -33.77
CA ARG A 468 15.76 -0.66 -35.10
C ARG A 468 16.46 0.08 -36.24
N LYS A 469 16.65 1.40 -36.10
CA LYS A 469 17.39 2.21 -37.08
C LYS A 469 18.86 1.76 -37.17
N GLN A 470 19.55 1.65 -36.04
CA GLN A 470 20.97 1.27 -36.00
C GLN A 470 21.21 -0.15 -36.51
N VAL A 471 20.32 -1.09 -36.17
CA VAL A 471 20.33 -2.48 -36.66
C VAL A 471 20.21 -2.54 -38.18
N GLN A 472 19.27 -1.78 -38.75
CA GLN A 472 19.10 -1.73 -40.20
C GLN A 472 20.34 -1.14 -40.90
N LEU A 473 20.89 -0.05 -40.37
CA LEU A 473 22.12 0.56 -40.90
C LEU A 473 23.32 -0.40 -40.83
N ALA A 474 23.49 -1.12 -39.72
CA ALA A 474 24.57 -2.10 -39.56
C ALA A 474 24.49 -3.25 -40.56
N ARG A 475 23.26 -3.75 -40.79
CA ARG A 475 22.97 -4.80 -41.78
C ARG A 475 23.25 -4.32 -43.20
N GLU A 476 22.70 -3.17 -43.58
CA GLU A 476 22.90 -2.61 -44.92
C GLU A 476 24.39 -2.33 -45.18
N ARG A 477 25.10 -1.78 -44.18
CA ARG A 477 26.55 -1.58 -44.27
C ARG A 477 27.30 -2.89 -44.52
N GLN A 478 26.97 -3.96 -43.79
CA GLN A 478 27.61 -5.26 -44.01
C GLN A 478 27.29 -5.81 -45.40
N GLN A 479 26.03 -5.79 -45.81
CA GLN A 479 25.58 -6.29 -47.11
C GLN A 479 26.27 -5.57 -48.27
N LEU A 480 26.40 -4.24 -48.19
CA LEU A 480 27.12 -3.45 -49.19
C LEU A 480 28.61 -3.80 -49.25
N ASN A 481 29.27 -3.95 -48.10
CA ASN A 481 30.67 -4.35 -48.03
C ASN A 481 30.89 -5.77 -48.59
N GLU A 482 30.04 -6.72 -48.25
CA GLU A 482 30.13 -8.09 -48.77
C GLU A 482 29.82 -8.15 -50.27
N THR A 483 28.84 -7.37 -50.75
CA THR A 483 28.55 -7.24 -52.17
C THR A 483 29.75 -6.67 -52.91
N LYS A 484 30.38 -5.61 -52.38
CA LYS A 484 31.61 -5.02 -52.93
C LYS A 484 32.74 -6.06 -53.00
N ARG A 485 32.95 -6.85 -51.93
CA ARG A 485 33.94 -7.93 -51.89
C ARG A 485 33.68 -8.99 -52.96
N MET A 486 32.42 -9.42 -53.11
CA MET A 486 32.02 -10.42 -54.12
C MET A 486 32.19 -9.91 -55.55
N LEU A 487 31.83 -8.65 -55.82
CA LEU A 487 32.01 -8.02 -57.13
C LEU A 487 33.49 -7.87 -57.48
N ALA A 488 34.32 -7.43 -56.53
CA ALA A 488 35.76 -7.36 -56.69
C ALA A 488 36.38 -8.74 -57.00
N ALA A 489 35.96 -9.79 -56.29
CA ALA A 489 36.40 -11.17 -56.55
C ALA A 489 35.96 -11.69 -57.93
N ALA A 490 34.84 -11.18 -58.46
CA ALA A 490 34.36 -11.50 -59.80
C ALA A 490 34.92 -10.57 -60.90
N ASN A 491 35.87 -9.69 -60.58
CA ASN A 491 36.42 -8.65 -61.47
C ASN A 491 35.34 -7.77 -62.11
N ARG A 492 34.29 -7.43 -61.36
CA ARG A 492 33.23 -6.50 -61.79
C ARG A 492 33.37 -5.21 -61.00
N ASP A 493 33.46 -4.08 -61.71
CA ASP A 493 33.62 -2.76 -61.10
C ASP A 493 32.25 -2.07 -60.96
N VAL A 494 31.79 -1.91 -59.72
CA VAL A 494 30.57 -1.18 -59.37
C VAL A 494 30.88 -0.31 -58.16
N VAL A 495 30.54 0.97 -58.25
CA VAL A 495 30.80 1.94 -57.17
C VAL A 495 29.73 1.80 -56.09
N LEU A 496 30.13 1.30 -54.92
CA LEU A 496 29.27 1.18 -53.72
C LEU A 496 29.77 2.01 -52.53
N ASP A 497 30.92 2.67 -52.66
CA ASP A 497 31.62 3.37 -51.57
C ASP A 497 30.82 4.52 -50.97
N ASP A 498 30.07 5.26 -51.79
CA ASP A 498 29.25 6.37 -51.33
C ASP A 498 28.13 5.86 -50.39
N LEU A 499 27.45 4.77 -50.78
CA LEU A 499 26.41 4.15 -49.95
C LEU A 499 26.99 3.56 -48.66
N ILE A 500 28.17 2.92 -48.71
CA ILE A 500 28.84 2.39 -47.52
C ILE A 500 29.17 3.53 -46.56
N THR A 501 29.75 4.62 -47.09
CA THR A 501 30.12 5.81 -46.30
C THR A 501 28.89 6.50 -45.72
N GLU A 502 27.78 6.56 -46.48
CA GLU A 502 26.51 7.10 -46.00
C GLU A 502 25.99 6.29 -44.79
N ARG A 503 25.99 4.96 -44.86
CA ARG A 503 25.59 4.09 -43.74
C ARG A 503 26.53 4.23 -42.56
N GLU A 504 27.83 4.26 -42.82
CA GLU A 504 28.83 4.47 -41.78
C GLU A 504 28.59 5.80 -41.06
N ASN A 505 28.37 6.91 -41.78
CA ASN A 505 28.12 8.21 -41.16
C ASN A 505 26.76 8.30 -40.44
N ALA A 506 25.76 7.55 -40.90
CA ALA A 506 24.45 7.50 -40.26
C ALA A 506 24.43 6.68 -38.96
N MET A 507 25.38 5.76 -38.77
CA MET A 507 25.52 4.97 -37.56
C MET A 507 26.06 5.80 -36.39
N GLU A 508 25.51 5.57 -35.20
CA GLU A 508 25.97 6.24 -33.98
C GLU A 508 27.33 5.69 -33.51
N GLY A 509 28.16 6.55 -32.93
CA GLY A 509 29.49 6.16 -32.44
C GLY A 509 29.46 5.01 -31.42
N GLY A 510 28.46 4.97 -30.54
CA GLY A 510 28.25 3.86 -29.61
C GLY A 510 27.94 2.53 -30.31
N ALA A 511 27.07 2.55 -31.32
CA ALA A 511 26.71 1.35 -32.10
C ALA A 511 27.91 0.82 -32.89
N LYS A 512 28.70 1.70 -33.49
CA LYS A 512 29.96 1.32 -34.16
C LYS A 512 30.94 0.66 -33.21
N LYS A 513 31.11 1.24 -32.02
CA LYS A 513 32.00 0.70 -30.98
C LYS A 513 31.56 -0.68 -30.52
N LEU A 514 30.25 -0.90 -30.34
CA LEU A 514 29.71 -2.22 -29.97
C LEU A 514 30.07 -3.30 -31.00
N LEU A 515 29.89 -3.02 -32.30
CA LEU A 515 30.28 -3.95 -33.37
C LEU A 515 31.78 -4.16 -33.44
N ALA A 516 32.57 -3.11 -33.29
CA ALA A 516 34.03 -3.20 -33.30
C ALA A 516 34.58 -4.05 -32.14
N MET A 517 33.94 -4.00 -30.97
CA MET A 517 34.32 -4.77 -29.78
C MET A 517 33.77 -6.20 -29.76
N TRP A 518 32.88 -6.57 -30.68
CA TRP A 518 32.25 -7.90 -30.70
C TRP A 518 33.26 -9.05 -30.83
N PRO A 519 34.27 -9.01 -31.74
CA PRO A 519 35.28 -10.06 -31.83
C PRO A 519 36.09 -10.23 -30.54
N ASP A 520 36.46 -9.12 -29.90
CA ASP A 520 37.18 -9.14 -28.62
C ASP A 520 36.33 -9.74 -27.50
N MET A 521 35.03 -9.43 -27.48
CA MET A 521 34.07 -10.05 -26.57
C MET A 521 33.97 -11.56 -26.81
N GLN A 522 33.86 -12.01 -28.07
CA GLN A 522 33.85 -13.43 -28.39
C GLN A 522 35.11 -14.14 -27.89
N ALA A 523 36.29 -13.54 -28.10
CA ALA A 523 37.56 -14.06 -27.61
C ALA A 523 37.62 -14.12 -26.07
N ALA A 524 37.14 -13.07 -25.38
CA ALA A 524 37.15 -13.01 -23.92
C ALA A 524 36.26 -14.09 -23.28
N TYR A 525 35.14 -14.44 -23.89
CA TYR A 525 34.27 -15.53 -23.45
C TYR A 525 34.62 -16.90 -24.09
N ALA A 526 35.65 -16.96 -24.94
CA ALA A 526 36.06 -18.18 -25.65
C ALA A 526 36.82 -19.19 -24.76
N GLY A 527 37.64 -18.67 -23.84
CA GLY A 527 38.57 -19.44 -23.02
C GLY A 527 37.96 -20.09 -21.78
N ASP A 528 38.81 -20.74 -20.99
CA ASP A 528 38.44 -21.39 -19.73
C ASP A 528 38.33 -20.40 -18.55
N ASP A 529 38.97 -19.24 -18.66
CA ASP A 529 39.02 -18.20 -17.63
C ASP A 529 38.74 -16.81 -18.23
N TYR A 530 38.07 -15.98 -17.45
CA TYR A 530 37.87 -14.56 -17.70
C TYR A 530 38.76 -13.76 -16.75
N VAL A 531 39.67 -12.96 -17.32
CA VAL A 531 40.68 -12.22 -16.56
C VAL A 531 40.36 -10.74 -16.57
N VAL A 532 40.10 -10.17 -15.38
CA VAL A 532 39.93 -8.72 -15.20
C VAL A 532 41.06 -8.19 -14.35
N LYS A 533 41.79 -7.19 -14.86
CA LYS A 533 42.76 -6.43 -14.07
C LYS A 533 42.08 -5.23 -13.44
N ILE A 534 41.95 -5.23 -12.12
CA ILE A 534 41.46 -4.09 -11.35
C ILE A 534 42.63 -3.56 -10.51
N ARG A 535 43.19 -2.42 -10.93
CA ARG A 535 44.43 -1.86 -10.36
C ARG A 535 45.56 -2.91 -10.43
N ASP A 536 46.21 -3.23 -9.31
CA ASP A 536 47.30 -4.20 -9.24
C ASP A 536 46.84 -5.65 -9.01
N LYS A 537 45.52 -5.92 -8.97
CA LYS A 537 44.96 -7.26 -8.73
C LYS A 537 44.36 -7.85 -9.99
N GLU A 538 44.82 -9.04 -10.33
CA GLU A 538 44.23 -9.88 -11.38
C GLU A 538 43.14 -10.77 -10.75
N ILE A 539 41.90 -10.58 -11.18
CA ILE A 539 40.77 -11.43 -10.77
C ILE A 539 40.50 -12.39 -11.93
N ARG A 540 40.66 -13.69 -11.67
CA ARG A 540 40.34 -14.75 -12.62
C ARG A 540 39.02 -15.39 -12.24
N THR A 541 38.09 -15.44 -13.18
CA THR A 541 36.82 -16.14 -13.03
C THR A 541 36.77 -17.31 -13.99
N ARG A 542 36.60 -18.52 -13.48
CA ARG A 542 36.46 -19.70 -14.33
C ARG A 542 35.17 -19.63 -15.13
N LEU A 543 35.26 -19.81 -16.44
CA LEU A 543 34.15 -19.73 -17.39
C LEU A 543 33.54 -21.09 -17.73
N VAL A 544 34.27 -22.19 -17.56
CA VAL A 544 33.85 -23.52 -18.01
C VAL A 544 33.76 -24.50 -16.84
N GLN A 545 32.60 -25.14 -16.73
CA GLN A 545 32.37 -26.30 -15.85
C GLN A 545 32.16 -27.56 -16.70
N LYS A 546 32.94 -28.62 -16.45
CA LYS A 546 32.78 -29.90 -17.15
C LYS A 546 31.69 -30.73 -16.47
N THR A 547 30.81 -31.33 -17.27
CA THR A 547 29.83 -32.32 -16.77
C THR A 547 30.50 -33.65 -16.46
N LEU A 548 29.77 -34.58 -15.83
CA LEU A 548 30.21 -35.97 -15.66
C LEU A 548 30.53 -36.67 -17.00
N SER A 549 29.85 -36.28 -18.08
CA SER A 549 30.12 -36.79 -19.44
C SER A 549 31.32 -36.12 -20.12
N GLY A 550 31.99 -35.17 -19.46
CA GLY A 550 33.13 -34.43 -20.01
C GLY A 550 32.77 -33.21 -20.88
N ASN A 551 31.48 -32.90 -21.06
CA ASN A 551 31.05 -31.76 -21.87
C ASN A 551 31.38 -30.43 -21.17
N PRO A 552 31.99 -29.45 -21.86
CA PRO A 552 32.25 -28.13 -21.31
C PRO A 552 30.99 -27.26 -21.35
N ILE A 553 30.42 -26.95 -20.18
CA ILE A 553 29.32 -25.99 -20.05
C ILE A 553 29.89 -24.63 -19.69
N ARG A 554 29.60 -23.62 -20.52
CA ARG A 554 30.05 -22.25 -20.30
C ARG A 554 29.07 -21.51 -19.39
N LYS A 555 29.60 -20.70 -18.48
CA LYS A 555 28.82 -19.77 -17.66
C LYS A 555 28.00 -18.82 -18.53
N VAL A 556 28.61 -18.23 -19.56
CA VAL A 556 27.91 -17.35 -20.51
C VAL A 556 28.08 -17.89 -21.92
N ALA A 557 26.96 -18.18 -22.59
CA ALA A 557 26.93 -18.59 -23.99
C ALA A 557 26.64 -17.39 -24.89
N LEU A 558 27.47 -17.17 -25.92
CA LEU A 558 27.27 -16.09 -26.89
C LEU A 558 26.56 -16.59 -28.15
N PRO A 559 25.73 -15.74 -28.80
CA PRO A 559 25.17 -16.07 -30.10
C PRO A 559 26.26 -16.20 -31.18
N LYS A 560 25.96 -16.98 -32.20
CA LYS A 560 26.82 -17.20 -33.38
C LYS A 560 26.27 -16.51 -34.62
N PHE A 561 25.71 -15.31 -34.45
CA PHE A 561 25.18 -14.53 -35.56
C PHE A 561 26.32 -14.04 -36.46
N GLU A 562 26.11 -14.13 -37.77
CA GLU A 562 27.00 -13.56 -38.77
C GLU A 562 26.51 -12.18 -39.25
N ASP A 563 25.20 -11.94 -39.22
CA ASP A 563 24.60 -10.65 -39.56
C ASP A 563 24.91 -9.60 -38.49
N HIS A 564 25.64 -8.55 -38.88
CA HIS A 564 25.97 -7.41 -38.02
C HIS A 564 24.71 -6.70 -37.49
N GLY A 565 23.59 -6.75 -38.21
CA GLY A 565 22.31 -6.28 -37.72
C GLY A 565 21.85 -7.06 -36.48
N GLU A 566 21.89 -8.39 -36.51
CA GLU A 566 21.47 -9.23 -35.39
C GLU A 566 22.48 -9.19 -34.22
N VAL A 567 23.79 -9.10 -34.51
CA VAL A 567 24.80 -8.84 -33.47
C VAL A 567 24.51 -7.53 -32.74
N LEU A 568 24.26 -6.45 -33.48
CA LEU A 568 23.98 -5.15 -32.87
C LEU A 568 22.66 -5.15 -32.11
N ARG A 569 21.63 -5.82 -32.62
CA ARG A 569 20.34 -5.99 -31.94
C ARG A 569 20.55 -6.65 -30.57
N PHE A 570 21.28 -7.76 -30.54
CA PHE A 570 21.62 -8.47 -29.30
C PHE A 570 22.37 -7.56 -28.32
N LEU A 571 23.43 -6.90 -28.78
CA LEU A 571 24.26 -6.04 -27.92
C LEU A 571 23.51 -4.82 -27.36
N MET A 572 22.48 -4.33 -28.05
CA MET A 572 21.69 -3.19 -27.59
C MET A 572 20.46 -3.59 -26.77
N LEU A 573 19.81 -4.72 -27.03
CA LEU A 573 18.59 -5.10 -26.31
C LEU A 573 18.86 -6.08 -25.17
N GLU A 574 19.81 -6.98 -25.35
CA GLU A 574 20.00 -8.15 -24.50
C GLU A 574 21.49 -8.50 -24.36
N ASN A 575 22.33 -7.51 -24.10
CA ASN A 575 23.76 -7.74 -23.96
C ASN A 575 24.08 -8.81 -22.88
N VAL A 576 25.32 -9.28 -22.86
CA VAL A 576 25.81 -10.22 -21.85
C VAL A 576 25.56 -9.68 -20.43
N PRO A 577 25.39 -10.56 -19.42
CA PRO A 577 25.29 -10.13 -18.03
C PRO A 577 26.39 -9.13 -17.66
N GLY A 578 26.04 -8.09 -16.90
CA GLY A 578 26.97 -7.04 -16.50
C GLY A 578 27.23 -5.93 -17.53
N SER A 579 26.60 -5.99 -18.70
CA SER A 579 26.69 -4.94 -19.74
C SER A 579 25.32 -4.33 -20.04
N PHE A 580 25.28 -3.02 -20.32
CA PHE A 580 24.04 -2.31 -20.65
C PHE A 580 23.29 -2.99 -21.83
N PRO A 581 21.95 -3.14 -21.78
CA PRO A 581 21.00 -2.63 -20.78
C PRO A 581 20.75 -3.60 -19.60
N TYR A 582 21.69 -4.50 -19.31
CA TYR A 582 21.67 -5.41 -18.15
C TYR A 582 20.50 -6.41 -18.14
N THR A 583 19.87 -6.64 -19.29
CA THR A 583 18.71 -7.54 -19.45
C THR A 583 18.97 -8.92 -18.86
N ALA A 584 20.14 -9.51 -19.10
CA ALA A 584 20.53 -10.83 -18.59
C ALA A 584 21.14 -10.83 -17.17
N GLY A 585 21.22 -9.68 -16.52
CA GLY A 585 21.78 -9.52 -15.17
C GLY A 585 22.71 -8.32 -15.05
N VAL A 586 22.79 -7.77 -13.83
CA VAL A 586 23.56 -6.55 -13.53
C VAL A 586 25.05 -6.78 -13.23
N PHE A 587 25.44 -8.04 -13.03
CA PHE A 587 26.82 -8.48 -12.79
C PHE A 587 27.28 -9.40 -13.91
N ALA A 588 28.58 -9.40 -14.20
CA ALA A 588 29.17 -10.22 -15.26
C ALA A 588 28.98 -11.73 -15.01
N PHE A 589 29.16 -12.13 -13.75
CA PHE A 589 28.97 -13.51 -13.29
C PHE A 589 28.28 -13.51 -11.93
N LYS A 590 27.60 -14.61 -11.60
CA LYS A 590 27.08 -14.89 -10.26
C LYS A 590 28.24 -14.96 -9.25
N ARG A 591 27.94 -14.64 -7.97
CA ARG A 591 28.97 -14.66 -6.91
C ARG A 591 29.41 -16.10 -6.63
N GLU A 592 30.72 -16.33 -6.52
CA GLU A 592 31.26 -17.58 -6.02
C GLU A 592 31.27 -17.53 -4.47
N GLY A 593 30.64 -18.50 -3.82
CA GLY A 593 30.61 -18.61 -2.34
C GLY A 593 29.48 -17.84 -1.63
N GLU A 594 28.72 -17.01 -2.34
CA GLU A 594 27.54 -16.32 -1.79
C GLU A 594 26.31 -16.61 -2.67
N ASP A 595 25.65 -17.73 -2.39
CA ASP A 595 24.39 -18.10 -3.05
C ASP A 595 23.32 -17.00 -2.81
N PRO A 596 22.38 -16.78 -3.76
CA PRO A 596 21.33 -15.76 -3.62
C PRO A 596 20.34 -16.07 -2.48
N THR A 597 20.47 -17.25 -1.87
CA THR A 597 19.62 -17.74 -0.80
C THR A 597 19.52 -16.74 0.35
N ARG A 598 18.28 -16.37 0.66
CA ARG A 598 17.93 -15.54 1.80
C ARG A 598 16.63 -16.09 2.38
N MET A 599 16.74 -16.77 3.52
CA MET A 599 15.59 -17.37 4.18
C MET A 599 14.92 -16.38 5.12
N PHE A 600 13.60 -16.26 4.97
CA PHE A 600 12.73 -15.48 5.82
C PHE A 600 12.56 -16.22 7.14
N ALA A 601 12.80 -15.54 8.27
CA ALA A 601 12.63 -16.10 9.59
C ALA A 601 12.14 -15.03 10.58
N GLY A 602 11.28 -15.46 11.50
CA GLY A 602 10.71 -14.64 12.56
C GLY A 602 9.59 -15.40 13.21
N GLU A 603 9.75 -15.75 14.48
CA GLU A 603 8.75 -16.45 15.28
C GLU A 603 9.06 -16.25 16.76
N GLY A 604 8.04 -15.91 17.54
CA GLY A 604 8.15 -15.73 18.99
C GLY A 604 8.96 -14.50 19.36
N ASP A 605 9.85 -14.66 20.32
CA ASP A 605 10.72 -13.60 20.83
C ASP A 605 12.03 -13.47 20.03
N ALA A 606 12.79 -12.42 20.33
CA ALA A 606 14.11 -12.17 19.75
C ALA A 606 15.06 -13.37 19.93
N PHE A 607 15.01 -14.06 21.08
CA PHE A 607 15.87 -15.20 21.40
C PHE A 607 15.60 -16.40 20.49
N ARG A 608 14.33 -16.77 20.29
CA ARG A 608 13.93 -17.87 19.41
C ARG A 608 14.30 -17.58 17.96
N THR A 609 14.03 -16.36 17.50
CA THR A 609 14.38 -15.96 16.15
C THR A 609 15.89 -15.93 15.93
N ASN A 610 16.68 -15.46 16.89
CA ASN A 610 18.15 -15.52 16.84
C ASN A 610 18.67 -16.97 16.71
N ARG A 611 18.11 -17.92 17.48
CA ARG A 611 18.44 -19.36 17.34
C ARG A 611 18.14 -19.88 15.94
N ARG A 612 16.99 -19.48 15.35
CA ARG A 612 16.65 -19.86 13.98
C ARG A 612 17.59 -19.23 12.96
N PHE A 613 18.01 -17.98 13.12
CA PHE A 613 19.03 -17.36 12.26
C PHE A 613 20.36 -18.12 12.30
N LYS A 614 20.79 -18.54 13.50
CA LYS A 614 22.00 -19.37 13.66
C LYS A 614 21.85 -20.71 12.94
N LEU A 615 20.69 -21.36 13.04
CA LEU A 615 20.39 -22.62 12.34
C LEU A 615 20.45 -22.46 10.81
N VAL A 616 19.68 -21.54 10.23
CA VAL A 616 19.58 -21.40 8.76
C VAL A 616 20.85 -20.90 8.10
N SER A 617 21.75 -20.27 8.87
CA SER A 617 23.04 -19.79 8.38
C SER A 617 24.22 -20.70 8.75
N THR A 618 23.98 -21.85 9.37
CA THR A 618 25.02 -22.81 9.74
C THR A 618 25.74 -23.32 8.49
N GLY A 619 27.08 -23.35 8.52
CA GLY A 619 27.90 -23.84 7.40
C GLY A 619 27.99 -22.91 6.18
N MET A 620 27.39 -21.71 6.23
CA MET A 620 27.49 -20.70 5.18
C MET A 620 28.48 -19.58 5.56
N ASP A 621 29.43 -19.27 4.70
CA ASP A 621 30.41 -18.19 4.92
C ASP A 621 29.75 -16.80 4.85
N ALA A 622 28.73 -16.65 4.01
CA ALA A 622 27.92 -15.43 3.89
C ALA A 622 26.64 -15.53 4.73
N LYS A 623 26.44 -14.58 5.65
CA LYS A 623 25.27 -14.53 6.53
C LYS A 623 24.23 -13.57 5.94
N ARG A 624 23.23 -14.12 5.23
CA ARG A 624 22.15 -13.33 4.59
C ARG A 624 20.83 -13.55 5.33
N LEU A 625 20.58 -12.74 6.35
CA LEU A 625 19.40 -12.87 7.23
C LEU A 625 18.20 -12.12 6.65
N SER A 626 16.99 -12.65 6.83
CA SER A 626 15.75 -11.93 6.51
C SER A 626 14.74 -12.04 7.63
N THR A 627 14.34 -10.90 8.16
CA THR A 627 13.56 -10.79 9.40
C THR A 627 12.10 -10.54 9.09
N ALA A 628 11.23 -11.38 9.65
CA ALA A 628 9.78 -11.21 9.68
C ALA A 628 9.35 -10.73 11.06
N PHE A 629 8.67 -9.58 11.16
CA PHE A 629 8.16 -9.07 12.43
C PHE A 629 6.73 -9.54 12.65
N ASP A 630 6.35 -9.70 13.92
CA ASP A 630 4.96 -10.01 14.29
C ASP A 630 4.03 -8.84 13.92
N SER A 631 2.73 -9.12 13.83
CA SER A 631 1.75 -8.10 13.45
C SER A 631 1.73 -6.90 14.41
N VAL A 632 2.05 -7.11 15.69
CA VAL A 632 2.12 -6.04 16.70
C VAL A 632 3.24 -5.04 16.36
N THR A 633 4.45 -5.54 16.09
CA THR A 633 5.61 -4.74 15.68
C THR A 633 5.39 -4.12 14.30
N LEU A 634 4.78 -4.83 13.35
CA LEU A 634 4.49 -4.32 11.99
C LEU A 634 3.63 -3.05 12.01
N TYR A 635 2.79 -2.90 13.04
CA TYR A 635 1.92 -1.74 13.24
C TYR A 635 2.48 -0.73 14.27
N GLY A 636 3.72 -0.91 14.73
CA GLY A 636 4.40 0.02 15.64
C GLY A 636 3.75 0.10 17.01
N ALA A 637 3.12 -0.99 17.47
CA ALA A 637 2.53 -1.11 18.79
C ALA A 637 3.46 -1.89 19.72
N ASP A 638 3.38 -1.59 21.02
CA ASP A 638 4.00 -2.41 22.07
C ASP A 638 3.11 -3.62 22.39
N PRO A 639 3.68 -4.76 22.84
CA PRO A 639 2.91 -5.89 23.34
C PRO A 639 2.09 -5.47 24.57
N ALA A 640 0.85 -5.97 24.67
CA ALA A 640 -0.07 -5.62 25.75
C ALA A 640 -0.94 -6.82 26.16
N LEU A 641 -1.43 -6.82 27.41
CA LEU A 641 -2.29 -7.88 27.96
C LEU A 641 -3.71 -7.92 27.35
N ARG A 642 -4.10 -6.89 26.60
CA ARG A 642 -5.40 -6.85 25.94
C ARG A 642 -5.49 -8.03 24.95
N PRO A 643 -6.53 -8.89 24.99
CA PRO A 643 -6.51 -10.17 24.27
C PRO A 643 -6.27 -10.06 22.77
N ASP A 644 -6.81 -9.00 22.13
CA ASP A 644 -6.64 -8.75 20.69
C ASP A 644 -5.22 -8.34 20.29
N ILE A 645 -4.37 -7.92 21.25
CA ILE A 645 -2.94 -7.71 21.07
C ILE A 645 -2.18 -8.96 21.53
N TYR A 646 -2.42 -9.43 22.75
CA TYR A 646 -1.68 -10.53 23.38
C TYR A 646 -1.66 -11.81 22.53
N GLY A 647 -2.81 -12.19 21.96
CA GLY A 647 -2.92 -13.37 21.09
C GLY A 647 -2.16 -13.25 19.76
N LYS A 648 -1.58 -12.08 19.46
CA LYS A 648 -0.81 -11.81 18.24
C LYS A 648 0.69 -11.59 18.49
N VAL A 649 1.10 -11.43 19.76
CA VAL A 649 2.50 -11.20 20.12
C VAL A 649 3.36 -12.42 19.78
N GLY A 650 4.36 -12.24 18.93
CA GLY A 650 5.27 -13.31 18.48
C GLY A 650 4.65 -14.32 17.51
N ASN A 651 3.41 -14.11 17.08
CA ASN A 651 2.77 -14.93 16.05
C ASN A 651 3.09 -14.37 14.66
N SER A 652 3.34 -15.28 13.71
CA SER A 652 3.65 -14.95 12.31
C SER A 652 4.90 -14.07 12.11
N GLY A 653 5.72 -13.90 13.16
CA GLY A 653 6.91 -13.05 13.14
C GLY A 653 7.53 -12.88 14.53
N VAL A 654 8.68 -12.20 14.59
CA VAL A 654 9.35 -11.87 15.84
C VAL A 654 8.77 -10.61 16.48
N SER A 655 8.53 -10.63 17.80
CA SER A 655 8.11 -9.44 18.55
C SER A 655 9.32 -8.61 18.97
N ILE A 656 9.39 -7.35 18.51
CA ILE A 656 10.47 -6.41 18.81
C ILE A 656 9.85 -5.06 19.21
N ALA A 657 9.88 -4.75 20.50
CA ALA A 657 9.32 -3.50 21.03
C ALA A 657 10.41 -2.49 21.42
N THR A 658 11.59 -2.98 21.77
CA THR A 658 12.69 -2.16 22.31
C THR A 658 13.99 -2.36 21.54
N LEU A 659 14.94 -1.43 21.76
CA LEU A 659 16.32 -1.58 21.28
C LEU A 659 16.99 -2.84 21.85
N ASP A 660 16.70 -3.21 23.09
CA ASP A 660 17.30 -4.39 23.71
C ASP A 660 16.83 -5.69 23.04
N ASP A 661 15.56 -5.76 22.63
CA ASP A 661 15.07 -6.89 21.82
C ASP A 661 15.81 -6.96 20.48
N MET A 662 16.04 -5.81 19.83
CA MET A 662 16.79 -5.74 18.57
C MET A 662 18.25 -6.19 18.72
N LYS A 663 18.89 -5.87 19.85
CA LYS A 663 20.23 -6.35 20.19
C LYS A 663 20.28 -7.86 20.33
N VAL A 664 19.34 -8.43 21.07
CA VAL A 664 19.21 -9.89 21.24
C VAL A 664 18.98 -10.58 19.89
N LEU A 665 18.13 -10.00 19.03
CA LEU A 665 17.78 -10.57 17.74
C LEU A 665 19.01 -10.85 16.87
N TYR A 666 19.98 -9.94 16.86
CA TYR A 666 21.19 -10.04 16.03
C TYR A 666 22.47 -10.38 16.81
N ASP A 667 22.34 -10.82 18.06
CA ASP A 667 23.48 -11.27 18.86
C ASP A 667 24.24 -12.43 18.16
N GLY A 668 25.57 -12.33 18.18
CA GLY A 668 26.48 -13.27 17.51
C GLY A 668 26.65 -13.06 16.00
N PHE A 669 25.99 -12.06 15.39
CA PHE A 669 26.20 -11.67 14.00
C PHE A 669 26.87 -10.29 13.93
N ASP A 670 28.10 -10.23 13.42
CA ASP A 670 28.79 -8.95 13.15
C ASP A 670 28.09 -8.21 11.99
N LEU A 671 27.33 -7.17 12.33
CA LEU A 671 26.53 -6.39 11.37
C LEU A 671 27.38 -5.51 10.44
N CYS A 672 28.64 -5.26 10.80
CA CYS A 672 29.60 -4.51 9.96
C CYS A 672 30.49 -5.43 9.13
N SER A 673 30.36 -6.76 9.27
CA SER A 673 31.11 -7.71 8.45
C SER A 673 30.75 -7.56 6.96
N PRO A 674 31.73 -7.59 6.04
CA PRO A 674 31.46 -7.55 4.60
C PRO A 674 30.75 -8.80 4.08
N SER A 675 30.65 -9.89 4.85
CA SER A 675 29.91 -11.10 4.48
C SER A 675 28.56 -11.23 5.19
N THR A 676 28.18 -10.27 6.03
CA THR A 676 26.87 -10.23 6.69
C THR A 676 25.97 -9.22 6.00
N SER A 677 24.70 -9.56 5.78
CA SER A 677 23.67 -8.59 5.37
C SER A 677 22.30 -8.94 5.90
N VAL A 678 21.65 -7.98 6.55
CA VAL A 678 20.33 -8.16 7.18
C VAL A 678 19.25 -7.48 6.35
N SER A 679 18.21 -8.21 6.01
CA SER A 679 16.99 -7.67 5.43
C SER A 679 15.90 -7.64 6.49
N MET A 680 15.19 -6.52 6.63
CA MET A 680 14.11 -6.33 7.59
C MET A 680 12.83 -5.94 6.86
N THR A 681 11.81 -6.79 6.94
CA THR A 681 10.52 -6.57 6.27
C THR A 681 9.60 -5.77 7.18
N ILE A 682 9.78 -4.46 7.18
CA ILE A 682 9.01 -3.51 7.97
C ILE A 682 8.63 -2.30 7.11
N ASN A 683 7.43 -1.75 7.28
CA ASN A 683 6.93 -0.63 6.48
C ASN A 683 6.49 0.57 7.34
N GLY A 684 5.31 0.54 7.95
CA GLY A 684 4.78 1.66 8.74
C GLY A 684 5.76 2.27 9.75
N PRO A 685 6.29 1.48 10.71
CA PRO A 685 7.28 1.93 11.69
C PRO A 685 8.74 1.69 11.24
N ALA A 686 8.98 1.52 9.93
CA ALA A 686 10.32 1.28 9.39
C ALA A 686 11.38 2.30 9.84
N PRO A 687 11.10 3.62 9.92
CA PRO A 687 12.08 4.58 10.43
C PRO A 687 12.54 4.27 11.86
N THR A 688 11.61 3.86 12.73
CA THR A 688 11.89 3.53 14.13
C THR A 688 12.70 2.24 14.24
N ILE A 689 12.29 1.19 13.52
CA ILE A 689 13.01 -0.10 13.51
C ILE A 689 14.40 0.04 12.89
N LEU A 690 14.55 0.87 11.83
CA LEU A 690 15.85 1.19 11.25
C LEU A 690 16.76 1.91 12.25
N ALA A 691 16.22 2.85 13.02
CA ALA A 691 16.99 3.50 14.08
C ALA A 691 17.44 2.50 15.15
N MET A 692 16.59 1.56 15.57
CA MET A 692 16.99 0.49 16.49
C MET A 692 18.14 -0.34 15.89
N PHE A 693 18.01 -0.78 14.64
CA PHE A 693 19.05 -1.56 13.96
C PHE A 693 20.38 -0.82 13.84
N MET A 694 20.36 0.47 13.47
CA MET A 694 21.59 1.27 13.37
C MET A 694 22.26 1.42 14.74
N ASN A 695 21.49 1.61 15.82
CA ASN A 695 22.04 1.65 17.18
C ASN A 695 22.61 0.28 17.59
N THR A 696 21.94 -0.83 17.26
CA THR A 696 22.48 -2.18 17.50
C THR A 696 23.83 -2.38 16.80
N ALA A 697 23.98 -1.94 15.54
CA ALA A 697 25.24 -2.05 14.81
C ALA A 697 26.36 -1.17 15.40
N ILE A 698 26.00 0.02 15.90
CA ILE A 698 26.93 0.93 16.57
C ILE A 698 27.41 0.31 17.88
N ASP A 699 26.47 -0.13 18.72
CA ASP A 699 26.75 -0.70 20.04
C ASP A 699 27.63 -1.95 19.93
N GLN A 700 27.44 -2.80 18.91
CA GLN A 700 28.33 -3.94 18.65
C GLN A 700 29.80 -3.54 18.48
N GLN A 701 30.09 -2.43 17.79
CA GLN A 701 31.48 -1.99 17.59
C GLN A 701 32.03 -1.22 18.79
N ILE A 702 31.17 -0.56 19.56
CA ILE A 702 31.55 0.02 20.86
C ILE A 702 31.93 -1.11 21.83
N ASP A 703 31.11 -2.16 21.95
CA ASP A 703 31.38 -3.32 22.79
C ASP A 703 32.66 -4.04 22.38
N LYS A 704 32.88 -4.17 21.06
CA LYS A 704 34.12 -4.73 20.50
C LYS A 704 35.33 -3.87 20.87
N PHE A 705 35.25 -2.54 20.75
CA PHE A 705 36.31 -1.64 21.18
C PHE A 705 36.61 -1.81 22.68
N VAL A 706 35.58 -1.87 23.52
CA VAL A 706 35.74 -2.07 24.98
C VAL A 706 36.43 -3.41 25.26
N ALA A 707 36.07 -4.48 24.54
CA ALA A 707 36.70 -5.79 24.68
C ALA A 707 38.17 -5.78 24.22
N ASP A 708 38.47 -5.14 23.10
CA ASP A 708 39.81 -5.11 22.49
C ASP A 708 40.78 -4.15 23.23
N ASN A 709 40.26 -3.08 23.86
CA ASN A 709 41.05 -2.02 24.49
C ASN A 709 40.95 -1.97 26.02
N GLY A 710 40.00 -2.66 26.64
CA GLY A 710 39.80 -2.70 28.09
C GLY A 710 39.30 -1.38 28.72
N ARG A 711 38.75 -0.46 27.91
CA ARG A 711 38.22 0.84 28.35
C ARG A 711 37.09 1.33 27.46
N GLN A 712 36.30 2.28 27.96
CA GLN A 712 35.33 3.01 27.13
C GLN A 712 36.05 3.87 26.07
N PRO A 713 35.47 4.02 24.86
CA PRO A 713 35.96 4.98 23.89
C PRO A 713 35.75 6.41 24.42
N THR A 714 36.66 7.30 24.06
CA THR A 714 36.45 8.75 24.21
C THR A 714 35.37 9.24 23.23
N ASP A 715 34.84 10.45 23.44
CA ASP A 715 33.80 11.01 22.56
C ASP A 715 34.23 11.07 21.07
N ASP A 716 35.51 11.40 20.81
CA ASP A 716 36.08 11.41 19.45
C ASP A 716 36.21 10.00 18.85
N GLU A 717 36.61 9.02 19.65
CA GLU A 717 36.67 7.61 19.22
C GLU A 717 35.26 7.05 18.95
N ALA A 718 34.29 7.36 19.81
CA ALA A 718 32.91 6.94 19.65
C ALA A 718 32.28 7.55 18.38
N ALA A 719 32.55 8.83 18.10
CA ALA A 719 32.13 9.49 16.86
C ALA A 719 32.71 8.80 15.61
N LYS A 720 34.02 8.49 15.62
CA LYS A 720 34.69 7.77 14.52
C LYS A 720 34.15 6.35 14.33
N ILE A 721 33.86 5.63 15.42
CA ILE A 721 33.24 4.31 15.36
C ILE A 721 31.86 4.42 14.71
N LYS A 722 31.03 5.38 15.14
CA LYS A 722 29.70 5.61 14.58
C LYS A 722 29.75 5.89 13.07
N ASP A 723 30.61 6.82 12.63
CA ASP A 723 30.75 7.15 11.21
C ASP A 723 31.21 5.94 10.40
N TRP A 724 32.17 5.16 10.92
CA TRP A 724 32.62 3.93 10.27
C TRP A 724 31.51 2.89 10.16
N VAL A 725 30.72 2.69 11.22
CA VAL A 725 29.58 1.75 11.21
C VAL A 725 28.57 2.15 10.14
N LEU A 726 28.15 3.42 10.12
CA LEU A 726 27.17 3.92 9.15
C LEU A 726 27.62 3.74 7.70
N MET A 727 28.92 3.89 7.42
CA MET A 727 29.49 3.67 6.09
C MET A 727 29.58 2.19 5.69
N ASN A 728 29.75 1.28 6.65
CA ASN A 728 30.07 -0.12 6.38
C ASN A 728 28.91 -1.10 6.60
N VAL A 729 27.91 -0.74 7.41
CA VAL A 729 26.75 -1.59 7.71
C VAL A 729 26.01 -2.00 6.43
N ARG A 730 25.67 -3.29 6.34
CA ARG A 730 25.06 -3.88 5.13
C ARG A 730 23.67 -4.43 5.42
N GLY A 731 22.70 -4.00 4.63
CA GLY A 731 21.35 -4.51 4.78
C GLY A 731 20.32 -3.82 3.90
N THR A 732 19.06 -4.15 4.17
CA THR A 732 17.89 -3.62 3.49
C THR A 732 16.79 -3.42 4.50
N VAL A 733 16.16 -2.25 4.49
CA VAL A 733 14.83 -2.06 5.08
C VAL A 733 13.80 -2.01 3.97
N GLN A 734 12.64 -2.64 4.15
CA GLN A 734 11.65 -2.70 3.09
C GLN A 734 11.02 -1.32 2.81
N ALA A 735 10.35 -0.74 3.80
CA ALA A 735 9.95 0.66 3.85
C ALA A 735 9.27 1.26 2.59
N ASP A 736 8.62 0.43 1.78
CA ASP A 736 7.90 0.89 0.59
C ASP A 736 6.46 1.24 0.98
N ILE A 737 6.24 2.51 1.29
CA ILE A 737 4.93 3.04 1.71
C ILE A 737 3.94 3.07 0.54
N LEU A 738 4.41 3.11 -0.71
CA LEU A 738 3.53 3.21 -1.87
C LEU A 738 2.78 1.91 -2.11
N LYS A 739 3.41 0.75 -1.85
CA LYS A 739 2.74 -0.55 -1.92
C LYS A 739 1.75 -0.77 -0.76
N GLU A 740 1.96 -0.12 0.39
CA GLU A 740 1.10 -0.31 1.56
C GLU A 740 -0.33 0.07 1.24
N ASP A 741 -0.52 1.22 0.60
CA ASP A 741 -1.84 1.67 0.13
C ASP A 741 -2.36 0.85 -1.08
N GLN A 742 -1.46 0.19 -1.83
CA GLN A 742 -1.81 -0.53 -3.05
C GLN A 742 -2.07 -2.04 -2.87
N GLY A 743 -1.63 -2.66 -1.79
CA GLY A 743 -1.76 -4.11 -1.65
C GLY A 743 -1.62 -4.65 -0.24
N GLN A 744 -0.71 -4.13 0.58
CA GLN A 744 -0.42 -4.73 1.89
C GLN A 744 -1.26 -4.18 3.04
N ASN A 745 -1.73 -2.94 2.95
CA ASN A 745 -2.60 -2.27 3.90
C ASN A 745 -2.05 -2.19 5.35
N THR A 746 -0.72 -2.07 5.54
CA THR A 746 -0.09 -1.89 6.86
C THR A 746 0.41 -0.46 7.11
N CYS A 747 -0.13 0.53 6.39
CA CYS A 747 0.22 1.93 6.60
C CYS A 747 -0.43 2.47 7.89
N ILE A 748 0.38 2.86 8.87
CA ILE A 748 -0.09 3.39 10.17
C ILE A 748 -0.12 4.92 10.23
N PHE A 749 0.67 5.58 9.38
CA PHE A 749 0.66 7.03 9.23
C PHE A 749 0.06 7.41 7.88
N SER A 750 -0.24 8.70 7.66
CA SER A 750 -0.65 9.13 6.33
C SER A 750 0.46 8.92 5.30
N THR A 751 0.10 8.52 4.09
CA THR A 751 1.04 8.27 2.98
C THR A 751 1.99 9.45 2.74
N GLU A 752 1.48 10.68 2.83
CA GLU A 752 2.29 11.90 2.69
C GLU A 752 3.33 12.04 3.81
N PHE A 753 2.95 11.80 5.07
CA PHE A 753 3.87 11.84 6.20
C PHE A 753 4.95 10.77 6.06
N SER A 754 4.54 9.53 5.77
CA SER A 754 5.46 8.42 5.58
C SER A 754 6.45 8.68 4.45
N LEU A 755 6.03 9.23 3.31
CA LEU A 755 6.95 9.60 2.21
C LEU A 755 7.88 10.75 2.58
N LYS A 756 7.41 11.71 3.38
CA LYS A 756 8.28 12.74 3.95
C LYS A 756 9.38 12.10 4.79
N VAL A 757 9.05 11.16 5.69
CA VAL A 757 10.06 10.52 6.57
C VAL A 757 10.99 9.61 5.77
N MET A 758 10.50 8.94 4.73
CA MET A 758 11.37 8.19 3.81
C MET A 758 12.39 9.09 3.10
N GLY A 759 11.98 10.30 2.71
CA GLY A 759 12.90 11.33 2.22
C GLY A 759 13.94 11.73 3.27
N ASP A 760 13.54 11.89 4.53
CA ASP A 760 14.46 12.25 5.62
C ASP A 760 15.51 11.14 5.87
N ILE A 761 15.10 9.86 5.78
CA ILE A 761 16.03 8.72 5.88
C ILE A 761 17.05 8.76 4.74
N GLN A 762 16.59 8.97 3.50
CA GLN A 762 17.50 9.01 2.35
C GLN A 762 18.47 10.20 2.45
N GLU A 763 17.99 11.36 2.91
CA GLU A 763 18.83 12.53 3.16
C GLU A 763 19.90 12.24 4.23
N TYR A 764 19.50 11.59 5.33
CA TYR A 764 20.43 11.13 6.36
C TYR A 764 21.49 10.18 5.81
N PHE A 765 21.09 9.24 4.95
CA PHE A 765 21.99 8.28 4.30
C PHE A 765 23.02 8.97 3.41
N VAL A 766 22.60 9.98 2.64
CA VAL A 766 23.52 10.77 1.79
C VAL A 766 24.51 11.54 2.67
N HIS A 767 24.03 12.24 3.69
CA HIS A 767 24.86 13.06 4.58
C HIS A 767 25.91 12.23 5.33
N HIS A 768 25.55 11.03 5.79
CA HIS A 768 26.44 10.15 6.55
C HIS A 768 27.10 9.05 5.70
N GLN A 769 27.00 9.14 4.37
CA GLN A 769 27.62 8.22 3.41
C GLN A 769 27.23 6.73 3.64
N VAL A 770 25.98 6.47 4.01
CA VAL A 770 25.41 5.13 4.15
C VAL A 770 25.17 4.53 2.75
N ARG A 771 26.22 3.92 2.18
CA ARG A 771 26.25 3.43 0.78
C ARG A 771 26.02 1.93 0.62
N ASN A 772 25.96 1.23 1.75
CA ASN A 772 25.93 -0.23 1.84
C ASN A 772 24.57 -0.76 2.36
N PHE A 773 23.65 0.14 2.71
CA PHE A 773 22.32 -0.17 3.18
C PHE A 773 21.28 0.36 2.19
N TYR A 774 20.34 -0.50 1.78
CA TYR A 774 19.22 -0.10 0.93
C TYR A 774 18.13 0.54 1.79
N SER A 775 17.85 1.83 1.57
CA SER A 775 16.88 2.61 2.35
C SER A 775 15.42 2.26 2.03
N VAL A 776 15.18 1.66 0.86
CA VAL A 776 13.87 1.18 0.43
C VAL A 776 14.02 -0.03 -0.49
N SER A 777 13.15 -1.02 -0.28
CA SER A 777 12.94 -2.16 -1.17
C SER A 777 11.56 -2.05 -1.81
N ILE A 778 11.52 -1.41 -2.97
CA ILE A 778 10.31 -1.16 -3.76
C ILE A 778 9.68 -2.49 -4.17
N SER A 779 8.49 -2.80 -3.67
CA SER A 779 7.98 -4.18 -3.67
C SER A 779 6.65 -4.34 -4.39
N GLY A 780 6.64 -5.30 -5.32
CA GLY A 780 5.46 -5.81 -6.02
C GLY A 780 4.90 -7.09 -5.43
N TYR A 781 5.65 -7.79 -4.57
CA TYR A 781 5.24 -9.08 -4.00
C TYR A 781 3.83 -9.01 -3.42
N HIS A 782 3.60 -8.09 -2.49
CA HIS A 782 2.33 -7.91 -1.79
C HIS A 782 1.20 -7.47 -2.72
N ILE A 783 1.51 -6.70 -3.78
CA ILE A 783 0.54 -6.30 -4.81
C ILE A 783 0.05 -7.54 -5.59
N ALA A 784 0.96 -8.46 -5.91
CA ALA A 784 0.62 -9.72 -6.58
C ALA A 784 -0.17 -10.66 -5.66
N GLU A 785 0.27 -10.83 -4.42
CA GLU A 785 -0.43 -11.65 -3.41
C GLU A 785 -1.86 -11.13 -3.15
N ALA A 786 -2.08 -9.81 -3.22
CA ALA A 786 -3.40 -9.21 -3.09
C ALA A 786 -4.35 -9.46 -4.28
N GLY A 787 -3.84 -9.93 -5.43
CA GLY A 787 -4.70 -10.09 -6.60
C GLY A 787 -4.05 -9.88 -7.96
N ALA A 788 -2.98 -9.08 -8.02
CA ALA A 788 -2.50 -8.53 -9.28
C ALA A 788 -1.81 -9.59 -10.16
N ASN A 789 -2.09 -9.53 -11.45
CA ASN A 789 -1.36 -10.31 -12.46
C ASN A 789 0.09 -9.81 -12.61
N PRO A 790 1.00 -10.59 -13.21
CA PRO A 790 2.42 -10.22 -13.35
C PRO A 790 2.66 -8.85 -14.00
N ILE A 791 1.87 -8.48 -15.02
CA ILE A 791 1.97 -7.17 -15.70
C ILE A 791 1.67 -6.02 -14.74
N SER A 792 0.56 -6.12 -14.01
CA SER A 792 0.14 -5.08 -13.06
C SER A 792 1.11 -4.97 -11.89
N GLN A 793 1.60 -6.11 -11.39
CA GLN A 793 2.66 -6.13 -10.38
C GLN A 793 3.88 -5.35 -10.87
N LEU A 794 4.42 -5.72 -12.04
CA LEU A 794 5.64 -5.13 -12.57
C LEU A 794 5.46 -3.63 -12.83
N ALA A 795 4.37 -3.23 -13.48
CA ALA A 795 4.06 -1.84 -13.77
C ALA A 795 3.90 -1.00 -12.50
N PHE A 796 3.14 -1.47 -11.50
CA PHE A 796 2.93 -0.68 -10.28
C PHE A 796 4.22 -0.55 -9.49
N THR A 797 5.01 -1.61 -9.40
CA THR A 797 6.29 -1.61 -8.68
C THR A 797 7.29 -0.65 -9.32
N LEU A 798 7.48 -0.70 -10.63
CA LEU A 798 8.37 0.24 -11.31
C LEU A 798 7.83 1.68 -11.22
N SER A 799 6.51 1.88 -11.29
CA SER A 799 5.91 3.20 -11.11
C SER A 799 6.16 3.77 -9.71
N ASN A 800 6.10 2.92 -8.68
CA ASN A 800 6.43 3.29 -7.30
C ASN A 800 7.91 3.65 -7.19
N GLY A 801 8.79 2.86 -7.80
CA GLY A 801 10.22 3.16 -7.85
C GLY A 801 10.53 4.51 -8.49
N PHE A 802 9.94 4.81 -9.65
CA PHE A 802 10.08 6.11 -10.29
C PHE A 802 9.41 7.25 -9.49
N THR A 803 8.36 6.96 -8.71
CA THR A 803 7.79 7.95 -7.77
C THR A 803 8.81 8.34 -6.71
N PHE A 804 9.54 7.38 -6.13
CA PHE A 804 10.62 7.68 -5.17
C PHE A 804 11.75 8.49 -5.82
N VAL A 805 12.11 8.16 -7.07
CA VAL A 805 13.11 8.93 -7.84
C VAL A 805 12.67 10.39 -7.97
N GLU A 806 11.45 10.65 -8.45
CA GLU A 806 10.94 12.02 -8.60
C GLU A 806 10.81 12.74 -7.24
N ALA A 807 10.42 12.03 -6.18
CA ALA A 807 10.31 12.60 -4.84
C ALA A 807 11.67 13.05 -4.27
N TYR A 808 12.72 12.25 -4.46
CA TYR A 808 14.06 12.58 -3.98
C TYR A 808 14.73 13.65 -4.84
N LEU A 809 14.48 13.66 -6.16
CA LEU A 809 14.89 14.75 -7.04
C LEU A 809 14.20 16.07 -6.67
N ALA A 810 12.91 16.04 -6.35
CA ALA A 810 12.16 17.23 -5.90
C ALA A 810 12.69 17.79 -4.56
N ARG A 811 13.35 16.95 -3.75
CA ARG A 811 14.07 17.35 -2.53
C ARG A 811 15.49 17.88 -2.79
N GLY A 812 15.97 17.85 -4.03
CA GLY A 812 17.30 18.36 -4.41
C GLY A 812 18.44 17.36 -4.25
N MET A 813 18.16 16.06 -4.09
CA MET A 813 19.20 15.02 -4.07
C MET A 813 19.67 14.69 -5.49
N HIS A 814 20.96 14.44 -5.69
CA HIS A 814 21.48 14.02 -6.98
C HIS A 814 21.11 12.55 -7.25
N ILE A 815 20.78 12.20 -8.52
CA ILE A 815 20.30 10.86 -8.89
C ILE A 815 21.24 9.74 -8.45
N ASP A 816 22.54 9.96 -8.59
CA ASP A 816 23.57 8.97 -8.27
C ASP A 816 23.84 8.80 -6.77
N ASP A 817 23.30 9.67 -5.92
CA ASP A 817 23.47 9.58 -4.47
C ASP A 817 22.49 8.58 -3.84
N PHE A 818 21.34 8.36 -4.47
CA PHE A 818 20.29 7.49 -3.93
C PHE A 818 19.88 6.33 -4.83
N ALA A 819 19.95 6.44 -6.17
CA ALA A 819 19.51 5.36 -7.06
C ALA A 819 20.24 4.02 -6.79
N PRO A 820 21.56 4.00 -6.46
CA PRO A 820 22.25 2.76 -6.07
C PRO A 820 21.77 2.11 -4.77
N ASN A 821 21.05 2.86 -3.93
CA ASN A 821 20.48 2.44 -2.65
C ASN A 821 19.00 2.01 -2.78
N LEU A 822 18.44 2.00 -3.99
CA LEU A 822 17.13 1.45 -4.27
C LEU A 822 17.25 -0.06 -4.53
N SER A 823 16.47 -0.86 -3.81
CA SER A 823 16.29 -2.29 -4.08
C SER A 823 14.86 -2.55 -4.54
N PHE A 824 14.65 -3.68 -5.22
CA PHE A 824 13.34 -4.11 -5.72
C PHE A 824 12.97 -5.49 -5.19
N PHE A 825 11.68 -5.77 -5.10
CA PHE A 825 11.20 -7.06 -4.60
C PHE A 825 9.92 -7.53 -5.32
N PHE A 826 10.01 -8.67 -6.02
CA PHE A 826 8.91 -9.23 -6.82
C PHE A 826 8.45 -10.60 -6.31
N SER A 827 7.21 -10.96 -6.63
CA SER A 827 6.64 -12.32 -6.54
C SER A 827 6.83 -13.06 -7.87
N ASN A 828 7.12 -14.36 -7.80
CA ASN A 828 7.06 -15.27 -8.94
C ASN A 828 5.91 -16.28 -8.76
N GLY A 829 4.94 -16.24 -9.66
CA GLY A 829 3.83 -17.19 -9.75
C GLY A 829 3.98 -18.18 -10.91
N MET A 830 2.85 -18.70 -11.39
CA MET A 830 2.81 -19.76 -12.42
C MET A 830 2.53 -19.24 -13.84
N ASP A 831 2.11 -17.99 -13.99
CA ASP A 831 1.85 -17.36 -15.29
C ASP A 831 3.14 -17.19 -16.13
N PRO A 832 3.06 -17.28 -17.48
CA PRO A 832 4.25 -17.25 -18.35
C PRO A 832 5.15 -16.02 -18.17
N GLU A 833 4.55 -14.85 -17.93
CA GLU A 833 5.24 -13.56 -17.84
C GLU A 833 6.23 -13.49 -16.67
N TYR A 834 6.04 -14.32 -15.63
CA TYR A 834 7.02 -14.43 -14.52
C TYR A 834 8.40 -14.90 -14.99
N THR A 835 8.49 -15.57 -16.14
CA THR A 835 9.76 -16.02 -16.74
C THR A 835 10.63 -14.85 -17.20
N VAL A 836 10.03 -13.70 -17.52
CA VAL A 836 10.72 -12.52 -18.09
C VAL A 836 10.60 -11.26 -17.23
N LEU A 837 9.94 -11.34 -16.07
CA LEU A 837 9.63 -10.19 -15.22
C LEU A 837 10.89 -9.42 -14.80
N GLY A 838 11.94 -10.12 -14.38
CA GLY A 838 13.18 -9.52 -13.89
C GLY A 838 13.99 -8.85 -15.00
N ARG A 839 14.15 -9.51 -16.15
CA ARG A 839 14.83 -8.94 -17.33
C ARG A 839 14.13 -7.71 -17.90
N VAL A 840 12.79 -7.71 -17.95
CA VAL A 840 12.03 -6.53 -18.36
C VAL A 840 12.22 -5.39 -17.37
N ALA A 841 12.16 -5.67 -16.06
CA ALA A 841 12.41 -4.65 -15.02
C ALA A 841 13.80 -4.00 -15.18
N ARG A 842 14.84 -4.81 -15.40
CA ARG A 842 16.21 -4.32 -15.61
C ARG A 842 16.33 -3.44 -16.85
N ARG A 843 15.77 -3.86 -17.99
CA ARG A 843 15.87 -3.11 -19.26
C ARG A 843 15.19 -1.76 -19.18
N ILE A 844 13.94 -1.72 -18.69
CA ILE A 844 13.19 -0.47 -18.48
C ILE A 844 13.96 0.49 -17.58
N TRP A 845 14.44 -0.01 -16.43
CA TRP A 845 15.16 0.81 -15.46
C TRP A 845 16.48 1.34 -16.01
N ALA A 846 17.29 0.49 -16.65
CA ALA A 846 18.58 0.88 -17.19
C ALA A 846 18.44 1.97 -18.26
N VAL A 847 17.52 1.79 -19.20
CA VAL A 847 17.24 2.76 -20.28
C VAL A 847 16.72 4.07 -19.68
N ALA A 848 15.75 4.03 -18.77
CA ALA A 848 15.22 5.23 -18.14
C ALA A 848 16.30 5.97 -17.33
N MET A 849 17.07 5.27 -16.50
CA MET A 849 18.12 5.89 -15.69
C MET A 849 19.19 6.56 -16.56
N ARG A 850 19.59 5.95 -17.67
CA ARG A 850 20.59 6.52 -18.58
C ARG A 850 20.02 7.68 -19.41
N ASP A 851 18.91 7.46 -20.09
CA ASP A 851 18.44 8.35 -21.16
C ASP A 851 17.50 9.44 -20.65
N LYS A 852 16.72 9.16 -19.60
CA LYS A 852 15.82 10.14 -18.99
C LYS A 852 16.47 10.92 -17.85
N TYR A 853 17.19 10.21 -16.98
CA TYR A 853 17.74 10.79 -15.74
C TYR A 853 19.24 11.10 -15.82
N GLY A 854 19.96 10.68 -16.86
CA GLY A 854 21.39 10.95 -17.01
C GLY A 854 22.28 10.28 -15.95
N ALA A 855 21.80 9.22 -15.32
CA ALA A 855 22.46 8.56 -14.20
C ALA A 855 23.63 7.67 -14.63
N ASN A 856 24.57 7.44 -13.71
CA ASN A 856 25.75 6.63 -13.98
C ASN A 856 25.46 5.12 -14.08
N GLU A 857 26.50 4.34 -14.44
CA GLU A 857 26.42 2.89 -14.61
C GLU A 857 25.88 2.14 -13.38
N ARG A 858 26.22 2.59 -12.17
CA ARG A 858 25.78 1.93 -10.92
C ARG A 858 24.28 2.17 -10.69
N SER A 859 23.78 3.35 -11.01
CA SER A 859 22.37 3.74 -10.88
C SER A 859 21.47 3.02 -11.90
N GLN A 860 22.02 2.64 -13.05
CA GLN A 860 21.31 1.87 -14.09
C GLN A 860 21.08 0.40 -13.72
N LYS A 861 21.78 -0.12 -12.69
CA LYS A 861 21.74 -1.54 -12.30
C LYS A 861 20.61 -1.81 -11.29
N LEU A 862 19.42 -2.15 -11.79
CA LEU A 862 18.31 -2.60 -10.95
C LEU A 862 18.62 -3.96 -10.31
N LYS A 863 18.74 -3.97 -8.98
CA LYS A 863 18.91 -5.19 -8.19
C LYS A 863 17.60 -5.56 -7.52
N TYR A 864 17.24 -6.84 -7.57
CA TYR A 864 15.98 -7.29 -6.99
C TYR A 864 16.07 -8.62 -6.24
N HIS A 865 15.16 -8.76 -5.28
CA HIS A 865 14.79 -9.99 -4.63
C HIS A 865 13.57 -10.61 -5.33
N ILE A 866 13.52 -11.94 -5.43
CA ILE A 866 12.30 -12.68 -5.77
C ILE A 866 11.90 -13.54 -4.57
N GLN A 867 10.60 -13.61 -4.32
CA GLN A 867 9.97 -14.62 -3.49
C GLN A 867 8.96 -15.41 -4.31
N THR A 868 8.88 -16.72 -4.10
CA THR A 868 7.84 -17.58 -4.67
C THR A 868 6.44 -17.19 -4.19
N SER A 869 5.40 -17.36 -5.00
CA SER A 869 4.07 -16.84 -4.66
C SER A 869 3.39 -17.68 -3.56
N GLY A 870 3.06 -17.04 -2.43
CA GLY A 870 2.33 -17.68 -1.34
C GLY A 870 0.90 -18.05 -1.74
N ARG A 871 0.26 -17.21 -2.56
CA ARG A 871 -1.10 -17.40 -3.11
C ARG A 871 -1.20 -18.61 -4.03
N SER A 872 -0.10 -19.05 -4.63
CA SER A 872 -0.08 -20.27 -5.44
C SER A 872 -0.08 -21.56 -4.58
N LEU A 873 0.14 -21.43 -3.28
CA LEU A 873 0.22 -22.53 -2.33
C LEU A 873 -1.14 -22.73 -1.66
N HIS A 874 -1.56 -23.98 -1.56
CA HIS A 874 -2.92 -24.33 -1.13
C HIS A 874 -2.88 -25.14 0.16
N ALA A 875 -3.94 -25.02 0.97
CA ALA A 875 -4.11 -25.80 2.20
C ALA A 875 -4.50 -27.26 1.91
N GLN A 876 -5.08 -27.54 0.74
CA GLN A 876 -5.35 -28.89 0.27
C GLN A 876 -4.11 -29.46 -0.41
N GLU A 877 -3.79 -30.73 -0.11
CA GLU A 877 -2.67 -31.45 -0.70
C GLU A 877 -1.37 -30.63 -0.62
N ILE A 878 -1.01 -30.22 0.61
CA ILE A 878 0.11 -29.29 0.86
C ILE A 878 1.43 -29.78 0.28
N ASP A 879 1.64 -31.09 0.11
CA ASP A 879 2.85 -31.63 -0.51
C ASP A 879 3.04 -31.18 -1.97
N PHE A 880 1.96 -30.84 -2.70
CA PHE A 880 2.06 -30.33 -4.06
C PHE A 880 2.67 -28.91 -4.13
N ASN A 881 2.75 -28.21 -3.01
CA ASN A 881 3.30 -26.86 -2.94
C ASN A 881 4.81 -26.84 -3.23
N ASP A 882 5.56 -27.89 -2.90
CA ASP A 882 6.99 -27.99 -3.24
C ASP A 882 7.22 -28.02 -4.75
N ILE A 883 6.31 -28.65 -5.50
CA ILE A 883 6.40 -28.72 -6.97
C ILE A 883 6.26 -27.31 -7.57
N ARG A 884 5.26 -26.56 -7.10
CA ARG A 884 5.02 -25.18 -7.56
C ARG A 884 6.19 -24.26 -7.22
N THR A 885 6.66 -24.34 -5.98
CA THR A 885 7.79 -23.55 -5.48
C THR A 885 9.07 -23.87 -6.25
N THR A 886 9.31 -25.13 -6.62
CA THR A 886 10.46 -25.54 -7.43
C THR A 886 10.46 -24.88 -8.81
N LEU A 887 9.31 -24.85 -9.50
CA LEU A 887 9.20 -24.24 -10.82
C LEU A 887 9.40 -22.72 -10.77
N GLN A 888 8.84 -22.06 -9.75
CA GLN A 888 8.99 -20.62 -9.53
C GLN A 888 10.43 -20.22 -9.20
N ALA A 889 11.10 -21.02 -8.37
CA ALA A 889 12.52 -20.85 -8.03
C ALA A 889 13.42 -21.03 -9.25
N LEU A 890 13.11 -22.00 -10.12
CA LEU A 890 13.90 -22.29 -11.31
C LEU A 890 13.95 -21.08 -12.25
N ILE A 891 12.79 -20.51 -12.60
CA ILE A 891 12.72 -19.34 -13.48
C ILE A 891 13.36 -18.10 -12.85
N ALA A 892 13.29 -17.95 -11.52
CA ALA A 892 13.97 -16.86 -10.81
C ALA A 892 15.50 -16.95 -10.92
N ILE A 893 16.05 -18.17 -10.84
CA ILE A 893 17.50 -18.42 -10.96
C ILE A 893 17.97 -18.29 -12.41
N TYR A 894 17.16 -18.75 -13.38
CA TYR A 894 17.44 -18.60 -14.81
C TYR A 894 17.43 -17.13 -15.24
N ASP A 895 16.51 -16.32 -14.72
CA ASP A 895 16.46 -14.88 -14.99
C ASP A 895 17.42 -14.05 -14.11
N ASN A 896 18.39 -14.73 -13.50
CA ASN A 896 19.53 -14.13 -12.80
C ASN A 896 19.14 -13.16 -11.67
N CYS A 897 18.21 -13.58 -10.80
CA CYS A 897 17.83 -12.81 -9.61
C CYS A 897 19.02 -12.59 -8.65
N ASN A 898 19.01 -11.49 -7.89
CA ASN A 898 20.09 -11.16 -6.95
C ASN A 898 19.90 -11.77 -5.56
N SER A 899 18.67 -12.16 -5.21
CA SER A 899 18.34 -12.83 -3.97
C SER A 899 17.04 -13.60 -4.14
N LEU A 900 16.92 -14.80 -3.55
CA LEU A 900 15.73 -15.65 -3.67
C LEU A 900 15.26 -16.17 -2.30
N HIS A 901 13.95 -16.07 -2.09
CA HIS A 901 13.22 -16.77 -1.03
C HIS A 901 12.34 -17.86 -1.64
N THR A 902 12.36 -19.04 -1.04
CA THR A 902 11.48 -20.17 -1.38
C THR A 902 10.54 -20.42 -0.21
N ASN A 903 9.25 -20.39 -0.49
CA ASN A 903 8.21 -20.65 0.48
C ASN A 903 8.17 -22.12 0.87
N ALA A 904 7.58 -22.36 2.03
CA ALA A 904 7.42 -23.66 2.64
C ALA A 904 6.19 -24.40 2.08
N TYR A 905 6.17 -25.73 2.13
CA TYR A 905 5.03 -26.49 1.60
C TYR A 905 3.76 -26.31 2.44
N ASP A 906 3.92 -25.98 3.73
CA ASP A 906 2.87 -25.75 4.73
C ASP A 906 2.46 -24.26 4.88
N GLU A 907 2.92 -23.38 3.99
CA GLU A 907 2.68 -21.92 4.01
C GLU A 907 1.20 -21.54 4.18
N ALA A 908 0.29 -22.29 3.55
CA ALA A 908 -1.14 -21.99 3.56
C ALA A 908 -1.82 -22.25 4.92
N ILE A 909 -1.08 -22.85 5.88
CA ILE A 909 -1.57 -23.25 7.20
C ILE A 909 -0.81 -22.53 8.30
N THR A 910 0.53 -22.54 8.26
CA THR A 910 1.36 -22.10 9.39
C THR A 910 2.67 -21.47 8.95
N THR A 911 3.34 -20.77 9.87
CA THR A 911 4.74 -20.35 9.74
C THR A 911 5.66 -21.59 9.64
N PRO A 912 6.76 -21.55 8.85
CA PRO A 912 7.54 -22.75 8.55
C PRO A 912 8.20 -23.43 9.77
N THR A 913 7.94 -24.73 9.91
CA THR A 913 8.64 -25.61 10.88
C THR A 913 10.11 -25.82 10.51
N ASP A 914 10.90 -26.40 11.42
CA ASP A 914 12.30 -26.76 11.16
C ASP A 914 12.46 -27.75 9.99
N GLU A 915 11.48 -28.64 9.78
CA GLU A 915 11.49 -29.60 8.67
C GLU A 915 11.08 -28.91 7.36
N SER A 916 10.01 -28.14 7.40
CA SER A 916 9.46 -27.48 6.22
C SER A 916 10.41 -26.43 5.64
N VAL A 917 11.08 -25.65 6.49
CA VAL A 917 12.09 -24.68 6.05
C VAL A 917 13.30 -25.37 5.39
N ARG A 918 13.64 -26.60 5.80
CA ARG A 918 14.72 -27.37 5.16
C ARG A 918 14.33 -27.85 3.76
N ARG A 919 13.07 -28.28 3.55
CA ARG A 919 12.55 -28.61 2.20
C ARG A 919 12.59 -27.38 1.29
N ALA A 920 12.10 -26.24 1.78
CA ALA A 920 12.13 -24.98 1.04
C ALA A 920 13.57 -24.55 0.69
N LEU A 921 14.52 -24.68 1.62
CA LEU A 921 15.94 -24.39 1.37
C LEU A 921 16.56 -25.37 0.36
N ALA A 922 16.22 -26.66 0.46
CA ALA A 922 16.73 -27.70 -0.42
C ALA A 922 16.39 -27.44 -1.90
N ILE A 923 15.23 -26.84 -2.20
CA ILE A 923 14.87 -26.43 -3.56
C ILE A 923 15.97 -25.56 -4.19
N GLN A 924 16.43 -24.53 -3.48
CA GLN A 924 17.49 -23.65 -3.98
C GLN A 924 18.83 -24.39 -4.09
N LEU A 925 19.16 -25.23 -3.11
CA LEU A 925 20.39 -26.00 -3.10
C LEU A 925 20.45 -26.98 -4.28
N ILE A 926 19.37 -27.71 -4.56
CA ILE A 926 19.27 -28.64 -5.68
C ILE A 926 19.43 -27.88 -7.00
N ILE A 927 18.72 -26.76 -7.20
CA ILE A 927 18.85 -25.99 -8.45
C ILE A 927 20.26 -25.44 -8.62
N ASN A 928 20.87 -24.86 -7.58
CA ASN A 928 22.20 -24.24 -7.70
C ASN A 928 23.32 -25.28 -7.80
N ARG A 929 23.21 -26.42 -7.12
CA ARG A 929 24.29 -27.40 -6.97
C ARG A 929 24.17 -28.58 -7.91
N GLU A 930 22.97 -29.12 -8.11
CA GLU A 930 22.74 -30.38 -8.84
C GLU A 930 22.19 -30.15 -10.26
N TRP A 931 21.26 -29.21 -10.43
CA TRP A 931 20.60 -28.99 -11.72
C TRP A 931 21.59 -28.53 -12.80
N GLY A 932 21.77 -29.36 -13.84
CA GLY A 932 22.86 -29.19 -14.80
C GLY A 932 22.78 -27.92 -15.65
N LEU A 933 21.58 -27.48 -16.04
CA LEU A 933 21.45 -26.29 -16.90
C LEU A 933 21.72 -24.99 -16.13
N ALA A 934 21.56 -24.97 -14.79
CA ALA A 934 21.89 -23.80 -13.97
C ALA A 934 23.41 -23.51 -13.88
N LYS A 935 24.27 -24.38 -14.42
CA LYS A 935 25.70 -24.08 -14.60
C LYS A 935 25.97 -23.08 -15.73
N ASN A 936 25.00 -22.91 -16.63
CA ASN A 936 24.92 -21.76 -17.52
C ASN A 936 24.13 -20.64 -16.80
N GLU A 937 24.65 -19.43 -16.85
CA GLU A 937 24.14 -18.26 -16.15
C GLU A 937 23.28 -17.35 -17.04
N ASN A 938 23.14 -17.69 -18.32
CA ASN A 938 22.28 -16.98 -19.27
C ASN A 938 21.38 -17.88 -20.14
N PRO A 939 20.73 -18.92 -19.58
CA PRO A 939 20.03 -19.95 -20.38
C PRO A 939 18.78 -19.40 -21.08
N ASN A 940 18.28 -18.25 -20.64
CA ASN A 940 17.13 -17.57 -21.22
C ASN A 940 17.47 -16.81 -22.52
N GLN A 941 18.74 -16.49 -22.80
CA GLN A 941 19.09 -15.68 -23.98
C GLN A 941 19.03 -16.48 -25.27
N GLY A 942 18.39 -15.93 -26.31
CA GLY A 942 18.26 -16.54 -27.62
C GLY A 942 17.10 -17.54 -27.77
N ALA A 943 16.30 -17.74 -26.72
CA ALA A 943 15.06 -18.50 -26.81
C ALA A 943 13.96 -17.60 -27.39
N TYR A 944 13.40 -17.95 -28.56
CA TYR A 944 12.45 -17.10 -29.28
C TYR A 944 11.24 -16.66 -28.43
N ILE A 945 10.67 -17.58 -27.64
CA ILE A 945 9.53 -17.26 -26.77
C ILE A 945 9.91 -16.29 -25.64
N ILE A 946 11.15 -16.33 -25.18
CA ILE A 946 11.63 -15.43 -24.14
C ILE A 946 11.81 -14.02 -24.71
N ASP A 947 12.37 -13.90 -25.91
CA ASP A 947 12.53 -12.62 -26.59
C ASP A 947 11.16 -11.98 -26.87
N GLU A 948 10.21 -12.76 -27.40
CA GLU A 948 8.84 -12.31 -27.66
C GLU A 948 8.11 -11.90 -26.37
N LEU A 949 8.15 -12.73 -25.33
CA LEU A 949 7.54 -12.39 -24.04
C LEU A 949 8.16 -11.15 -23.42
N THR A 950 9.49 -10.98 -23.52
CA THR A 950 10.19 -9.81 -22.99
C THR A 950 9.66 -8.53 -23.64
N ASP A 951 9.51 -8.51 -24.97
CA ASP A 951 9.00 -7.35 -25.69
C ASP A 951 7.51 -7.09 -25.44
N LEU A 952 6.69 -8.16 -25.36
CA LEU A 952 5.26 -8.05 -25.06
C LEU A 952 5.01 -7.48 -23.66
N VAL A 953 5.68 -8.03 -22.64
CA VAL A 953 5.54 -7.60 -21.25
C VAL A 953 6.05 -6.18 -21.08
N GLU A 954 7.17 -5.81 -21.71
CA GLU A 954 7.70 -4.45 -21.66
C GLU A 954 6.72 -3.43 -22.22
N GLU A 955 6.16 -3.65 -23.41
CA GLU A 955 5.18 -2.72 -24.01
C GLU A 955 3.89 -2.63 -23.18
N GLN A 956 3.40 -3.75 -22.62
CA GLN A 956 2.23 -3.72 -21.73
C GLN A 956 2.49 -2.89 -20.46
N VAL A 957 3.70 -2.92 -19.92
CA VAL A 957 4.10 -2.05 -18.80
C VAL A 957 4.12 -0.58 -19.23
N MET A 958 4.63 -0.25 -20.42
CA MET A 958 4.61 1.12 -20.95
C MET A 958 3.18 1.65 -21.10
N GLN A 959 2.25 0.83 -21.58
CA GLN A 959 0.84 1.22 -21.68
C GLN A 959 0.19 1.47 -20.32
N GLU A 960 0.55 0.69 -19.29
CA GLU A 960 0.06 0.95 -17.93
C GLU A 960 0.70 2.23 -17.35
N PHE A 961 1.96 2.55 -17.66
CA PHE A 961 2.57 3.84 -17.29
C PHE A 961 1.80 5.04 -17.85
N GLU A 962 1.36 4.97 -19.12
CA GLU A 962 0.55 6.01 -19.74
C GLU A 962 -0.81 6.15 -19.07
N ARG A 963 -1.51 5.02 -18.83
CA ARG A 963 -2.79 5.00 -18.11
C ARG A 963 -2.67 5.58 -16.70
N ILE A 964 -1.54 5.36 -16.03
CA ILE A 964 -1.26 5.97 -14.73
C ILE A 964 -1.05 7.48 -14.89
N ALA A 965 -0.18 7.91 -15.81
CA ALA A 965 0.16 9.32 -16.03
C ALA A 965 -1.05 10.20 -16.43
N GLU A 966 -1.98 9.67 -17.23
CA GLU A 966 -3.21 10.37 -17.63
C GLU A 966 -4.17 10.65 -16.47
N ARG A 967 -4.10 9.84 -15.41
CA ARG A 967 -4.92 9.98 -14.20
C ARG A 967 -4.26 10.90 -13.15
N GLY A 968 -3.13 11.51 -13.48
CA GLY A 968 -2.29 12.26 -12.54
C GLY A 968 -1.28 11.37 -11.81
N LEU A 969 -0.57 11.91 -10.81
CA LEU A 969 0.46 11.17 -10.06
C LEU A 969 -0.07 9.82 -9.53
N PRO A 970 0.78 8.78 -9.34
CA PRO A 970 0.38 7.56 -8.62
C PRO A 970 -0.22 7.84 -7.24
N LEU A 971 0.11 8.97 -6.62
CA LEU A 971 -0.51 9.49 -5.39
C LEU A 971 -1.98 9.89 -5.57
N HIS A 972 -2.37 10.36 -6.76
CA HIS A 972 -3.74 10.77 -7.09
C HIS A 972 -4.66 9.57 -7.44
N ARG A 973 -4.13 8.50 -8.06
CA ARG A 973 -4.88 7.24 -8.31
C ARG A 973 -5.44 6.63 -7.01
N ARG A 974 -4.73 6.84 -5.89
CA ARG A 974 -5.04 6.30 -4.55
C ARG A 974 -6.36 6.81 -3.98
N ARG A 975 -6.83 7.99 -4.42
CA ARG A 975 -8.11 8.57 -3.98
C ARG A 975 -9.34 7.94 -4.67
N ILE A 976 -9.18 7.16 -5.76
CA ILE A 976 -10.28 6.59 -6.57
C ILE A 976 -10.59 5.13 -6.20
N ARG A 977 -9.68 4.42 -5.52
CA ARG A 977 -9.78 2.96 -5.29
C ARG A 977 -10.94 2.53 -4.38
N LEU A 978 -11.50 3.43 -3.58
CA LEU A 978 -12.70 3.14 -2.77
C LEU A 978 -14.00 3.10 -3.61
N GLN A 979 -13.97 3.49 -4.89
CA GLN A 979 -15.15 3.49 -5.77
C GLN A 979 -15.18 2.35 -6.80
N ALA A 980 -14.08 1.60 -6.98
CA ALA A 980 -14.04 0.40 -7.83
C ALA A 980 -14.14 -0.84 -6.96
#